data_AF-A0A1Z5JEZ7-F1
#
_entry.id   AF-A0A1Z5JEZ7-F1
#
_cell.length_a   1.000
_cell.length_b   1.000
_cell.length_c   1.000
_cell.angle_alpha   90.00
_cell.angle_beta   90.00
_cell.angle_gamma   90.00
#
_symmetry.space_group_name_H-M   'P 1'
#
loop_
_entity.id
_entity.type
_entity.pdbx_description
1 polymer ?
#
loop_
_entity_poly.entity_id
_entity_poly.type
_entity_poly.pdbx_seq_one_letter_code
_entity_poly.pdbx_strand_id
1 'polypeptide(L)'
;MKFTTRYTVLLTIILPCCLHALQINSHKRRQLLQNVVLGAGSGFFPVSKSAKARNTFTAYQVCPDATSALSPTLGVVQPDQFLRSISSISSGALWLGEHHNAARDHNLQALLVESLHQNRKGPLAIGLEQVQIQFQPILDEFVAGNLSLEQLRQGVEWNTRWNWSFDTYAPVFRLAQQRGIPLVALNVNSEDLALVEKDGLPGLPKDRLKEYIIDRPAFASFARGLQYATYVDYVIRPSFELHQSMGLLKHTMSGEKLDQEMSFRNFFSGRILWDQSMASRAYMWTRANKGGLLVGLVGADHVKFQNGIPGRYAQLAGTEQTTVSVLLNPTLIDTRPSGSVALVPGADSADQPDRLTLQLRYLKENVDWSSAPAEQLRSEESTGGVLPLADYLLNQLFVCTKSVYSGSERISRNDANSSSVQSSSKIFSRLLSPVAFDPATTFSLKMAHVLIIGASSWIAQKLVDSLIQNGGFGNHRVAHLTLADVTEPGIPPESNNMSINAQSVDMTNSSHMSALFESMPHFIFNLTAMTDRVEADVEVGYAEVLEGSLLLLDTMRKLGDYKPRLVFASSVNCCHPLEIVASQANTSSASDATQRAFEELLEDSTRKGVLTATSIRLPIIVIRPDTSDSVTFSYVSNVLRDPWHGKEAEFPFSDSSLITIASSRAAVGFLLHAAVYEPVLPTDRILTMPGLLLTVREMISTLERVAGREVVQLVRYASNSVDGEYASKLSAQRIETERAHELGFRSDESLESILIQYANEEHLPIMSNKEDVLVIDHDK
;
A
#
# COMPACT_ATOMS: atom_id res chain seq x y z
N MET A 1 -3.88 41.58 46.57
CA MET A 1 -5.28 41.85 46.11
C MET A 1 -5.29 41.84 44.59
N LYS A 2 -6.27 41.13 43.98
CA LYS A 2 -6.30 40.58 42.61
C LYS A 2 -5.62 39.20 42.44
N PHE A 3 -5.98 38.29 43.35
CA PHE A 3 -5.73 36.85 43.29
C PHE A 3 -7.01 36.22 43.85
N THR A 4 -7.90 35.67 42.99
CA THR A 4 -9.00 34.68 43.29
C THR A 4 -10.17 34.67 42.27
N THR A 5 -9.94 34.59 40.95
CA THR A 5 -11.09 34.36 40.02
C THR A 5 -10.80 33.58 38.73
N ARG A 6 -9.63 32.96 38.55
CA ARG A 6 -9.37 32.12 37.35
C ARG A 6 -9.07 30.64 37.60
N TYR A 7 -9.04 30.17 38.85
CA TYR A 7 -8.76 28.78 39.20
C TYR A 7 -9.98 27.97 39.71
N THR A 8 -11.20 28.48 39.53
CA THR A 8 -12.42 27.79 40.01
C THR A 8 -13.18 27.04 38.90
N VAL A 9 -12.82 27.19 37.62
CA VAL A 9 -13.53 26.49 36.52
C VAL A 9 -12.83 25.20 36.07
N LEU A 10 -11.53 25.05 36.32
CA LEU A 10 -10.78 23.85 35.91
C LEU A 10 -10.82 22.71 36.94
N LEU A 11 -11.14 23.01 38.21
CA LEU A 11 -11.10 22.04 39.32
C LEU A 11 -12.46 21.41 39.66
N THR A 12 -13.55 21.81 39.01
CA THR A 12 -14.89 21.23 39.22
C THR A 12 -15.30 20.21 38.15
N ILE A 13 -14.54 20.09 37.05
CA ILE A 13 -14.87 19.18 35.94
C ILE A 13 -14.00 17.92 35.95
N ILE A 14 -12.79 17.97 36.51
CA ILE A 14 -11.82 16.86 36.37
C ILE A 14 -11.76 15.96 37.63
N LEU A 15 -12.25 16.41 38.80
CA LEU A 15 -12.09 15.66 40.05
C LEU A 15 -13.19 14.64 40.44
N PRO A 16 -14.37 14.54 39.81
CA PRO A 16 -15.25 13.38 40.03
C PRO A 16 -15.02 12.23 39.04
N CYS A 17 -14.27 12.44 37.95
CA CYS A 17 -14.11 11.42 36.90
C CYS A 17 -13.07 10.33 37.21
N CYS A 18 -12.21 10.51 38.21
CA CYS A 18 -11.11 9.57 38.48
C CYS A 18 -11.31 8.62 39.67
N LEU A 19 -12.48 8.58 40.31
CA LEU A 19 -12.66 7.77 41.53
C LEU A 19 -13.93 6.92 41.63
N HIS A 20 -14.64 6.64 40.53
CA HIS A 20 -15.75 5.66 40.50
C HIS A 20 -15.74 4.72 39.27
N ALA A 21 -14.62 4.63 38.54
CA ALA A 21 -14.48 3.72 37.40
C ALA A 21 -14.04 2.29 37.79
N LEU A 22 -14.43 1.84 38.99
CA LEU A 22 -14.35 0.43 39.37
C LEU A 22 -15.75 0.02 39.83
N GLN A 23 -16.37 -0.83 39.00
CA GLN A 23 -17.67 -1.49 39.16
C GLN A 23 -18.92 -0.61 38.89
N ILE A 24 -19.61 -0.90 37.77
CA ILE A 24 -21.07 -1.21 37.65
C ILE A 24 -21.64 -0.94 36.22
N ASN A 25 -22.27 -2.00 35.70
CA ASN A 25 -23.24 -2.24 34.59
C ASN A 25 -23.70 -1.18 33.56
N SER A 26 -23.88 -1.70 32.34
CA SER A 26 -24.09 -1.08 31.03
C SER A 26 -25.49 -0.53 30.68
N HIS A 27 -26.42 -0.34 31.63
CA HIS A 27 -27.82 -0.02 31.25
C HIS A 27 -28.22 1.47 31.30
N LYS A 28 -27.47 2.35 31.99
CA LYS A 28 -27.77 3.81 32.06
C LYS A 28 -27.07 4.66 31.00
N ARG A 29 -26.11 4.10 30.25
CA ARG A 29 -25.45 4.78 29.11
C ARG A 29 -26.39 4.97 27.90
N ARG A 30 -27.48 4.19 27.83
CA ARG A 30 -28.49 4.25 26.74
C ARG A 30 -29.53 5.37 26.89
N GLN A 31 -29.72 5.95 28.07
CA GLN A 31 -30.72 7.02 28.28
C GLN A 31 -30.16 8.44 28.13
N LEU A 32 -28.84 8.65 28.20
CA LEU A 32 -28.25 9.99 28.03
C LEU A 32 -28.06 10.40 26.55
N LEU A 33 -28.05 9.44 25.62
CA LEU A 33 -27.89 9.69 24.18
C LEU A 33 -29.22 10.00 23.46
N GLN A 34 -30.37 9.89 24.13
CA GLN A 34 -31.69 10.14 23.52
C GLN A 34 -32.17 11.60 23.63
N ASN A 35 -31.47 12.49 24.35
CA ASN A 35 -31.93 13.88 24.57
C ASN A 35 -31.13 14.97 23.83
N VAL A 36 -30.25 14.63 22.88
CA VAL A 36 -29.52 15.64 22.05
C VAL A 36 -30.07 15.74 20.62
N VAL A 37 -31.03 14.88 20.22
CA VAL A 37 -31.58 14.86 18.85
C VAL A 37 -32.81 15.78 18.67
N LEU A 38 -33.27 16.50 19.69
CA LEU A 38 -34.43 17.40 19.59
C LEU A 38 -34.06 18.83 19.96
N GLY A 39 -33.40 19.54 19.05
CA GLY A 39 -33.01 20.92 19.31
C GLY A 39 -32.27 21.66 18.20
N ALA A 40 -32.66 21.50 16.93
CA ALA A 40 -32.30 22.45 15.87
C ALA A 40 -33.27 22.33 14.70
N GLY A 41 -34.29 23.19 14.71
CA GLY A 41 -35.27 23.29 13.63
C GLY A 41 -34.66 23.85 12.34
N SER A 42 -35.18 23.33 11.23
CA SER A 42 -35.56 24.08 10.02
C SER A 42 -34.64 25.24 9.61
N GLY A 43 -33.61 24.93 8.82
CA GLY A 43 -32.89 25.88 7.99
C GLY A 43 -32.60 25.26 6.63
N PHE A 44 -33.29 25.74 5.59
CA PHE A 44 -33.03 25.41 4.20
C PHE A 44 -31.57 25.75 3.87
N PHE A 45 -30.73 24.74 3.63
CA PHE A 45 -29.44 24.92 2.97
C PHE A 45 -29.59 24.58 1.47
N PRO A 46 -29.10 25.45 0.56
CA PRO A 46 -29.22 25.22 -0.86
C PRO A 46 -28.37 24.02 -1.24
N VAL A 47 -28.93 23.15 -2.09
CA VAL A 47 -28.22 22.04 -2.73
C VAL A 47 -27.11 22.63 -3.60
N SER A 48 -25.90 22.68 -3.06
CA SER A 48 -24.69 22.98 -3.80
C SER A 48 -24.49 21.87 -4.85
N LYS A 49 -24.49 22.27 -6.12
CA LYS A 49 -24.22 21.39 -7.26
C LYS A 49 -22.91 20.63 -7.04
N SER A 50 -23.02 19.30 -7.14
CA SER A 50 -21.99 18.26 -7.05
C SER A 50 -20.56 18.72 -7.41
N ALA A 51 -19.65 18.64 -6.44
CA ALA A 51 -18.22 18.48 -6.72
C ALA A 51 -18.03 17.12 -7.40
N LYS A 52 -17.48 17.11 -8.62
CA LYS A 52 -17.08 15.88 -9.32
C LYS A 52 -16.10 15.11 -8.42
N ALA A 53 -16.42 13.85 -8.12
CA ALA A 53 -15.53 12.93 -7.42
C ALA A 53 -14.17 12.88 -8.14
N ARG A 54 -13.08 13.19 -7.42
CA ARG A 54 -11.73 12.93 -7.91
C ARG A 54 -11.46 11.44 -7.68
N ASN A 55 -11.29 10.67 -8.76
CA ASN A 55 -10.95 9.24 -8.66
C ASN A 55 -9.52 9.08 -8.14
N THR A 56 -9.35 8.37 -7.03
CA THR A 56 -8.11 8.23 -6.24
C THR A 56 -7.37 6.90 -6.46
N PHE A 57 -7.67 6.15 -7.54
CA PHE A 57 -7.05 4.85 -7.80
C PHE A 57 -6.48 4.77 -9.23
N THR A 58 -5.38 4.05 -9.41
CA THR A 58 -4.76 3.81 -10.72
C THR A 58 -5.41 2.59 -11.38
N ALA A 59 -5.59 2.62 -12.70
CA ALA A 59 -6.12 1.50 -13.45
C ALA A 59 -5.20 1.16 -14.63
N TYR A 60 -5.01 -0.12 -14.88
CA TYR A 60 -4.19 -0.61 -15.98
C TYR A 60 -4.95 -1.67 -16.76
N GLN A 61 -4.80 -1.66 -18.08
CA GLN A 61 -5.26 -2.72 -18.95
C GLN A 61 -4.04 -3.52 -19.38
N VAL A 62 -4.15 -4.84 -19.29
CA VAL A 62 -3.18 -5.73 -19.93
C VAL A 62 -3.51 -5.79 -21.41
N CYS A 63 -2.56 -5.38 -22.25
CA CYS A 63 -2.62 -5.53 -23.70
C CYS A 63 -1.90 -6.85 -24.05
N PRO A 64 -2.63 -7.92 -24.40
CA PRO A 64 -2.01 -9.17 -24.79
C PRO A 64 -1.26 -8.98 -26.11
N ASP A 65 -0.03 -9.48 -26.18
CA ASP A 65 0.71 -9.61 -27.42
C ASP A 65 0.54 -11.02 -27.97
N ALA A 66 0.12 -11.12 -29.23
CA ALA A 66 -0.09 -12.39 -29.94
C ALA A 66 1.08 -12.73 -30.89
N THR A 67 2.14 -11.91 -30.93
CA THR A 67 3.35 -12.21 -31.70
C THR A 67 4.15 -13.33 -31.03
N SER A 68 5.00 -14.03 -31.79
CA SER A 68 5.86 -15.08 -31.23
C SER A 68 6.89 -14.56 -30.22
N ALA A 69 7.13 -13.25 -30.19
CA ALA A 69 7.98 -12.58 -29.21
C ALA A 69 7.29 -12.37 -27.84
N LEU A 70 5.96 -12.47 -27.78
CA LEU A 70 5.15 -12.45 -26.54
C LEU A 70 5.58 -11.35 -25.57
N SER A 71 5.50 -10.11 -26.03
CA SER A 71 5.84 -8.90 -25.27
C SER A 71 4.57 -8.12 -24.88
N PRO A 72 3.76 -8.64 -23.94
CA PRO A 72 2.56 -7.94 -23.50
C PRO A 72 2.93 -6.61 -22.83
N THR A 73 2.08 -5.61 -23.00
CA THR A 73 2.29 -4.28 -22.43
C THR A 73 1.17 -3.90 -21.48
N LEU A 74 1.47 -3.05 -20.51
CA LEU A 74 0.44 -2.37 -19.72
C LEU A 74 0.05 -1.06 -20.41
N GLY A 75 -1.24 -0.91 -20.68
CA GLY A 75 -1.82 0.39 -21.00
C GLY A 75 -2.29 1.06 -19.72
N VAL A 76 -1.76 2.24 -19.40
CA VAL A 76 -2.35 3.07 -18.34
C VAL A 76 -3.77 3.44 -18.76
N VAL A 77 -4.75 3.12 -17.92
CA VAL A 77 -6.15 3.48 -18.14
C VAL A 77 -6.48 4.62 -17.20
N GLN A 78 -6.96 5.73 -17.75
CA GLN A 78 -7.45 6.81 -16.91
C GLN A 78 -8.64 6.30 -16.06
N PRO A 79 -8.69 6.55 -14.74
CA PRO A 79 -9.71 5.96 -13.87
C PRO A 79 -11.14 6.27 -14.34
N ASP A 80 -11.37 7.49 -14.84
CA ASP A 80 -12.64 7.87 -15.46
C ASP A 80 -12.99 7.04 -16.72
N GLN A 81 -11.98 6.69 -17.51
CA GLN A 81 -12.15 5.85 -18.70
C GLN A 81 -12.40 4.39 -18.30
N PHE A 82 -11.73 3.90 -17.26
CA PHE A 82 -11.99 2.58 -16.70
C PHE A 82 -13.43 2.49 -16.20
N LEU A 83 -13.86 3.45 -15.35
CA LEU A 83 -15.23 3.54 -14.86
C LEU A 83 -16.24 3.58 -16.01
N ARG A 84 -16.02 4.42 -17.03
CA ARG A 84 -16.87 4.42 -18.24
C ARG A 84 -16.93 3.05 -18.92
N SER A 85 -15.81 2.34 -18.99
CA SER A 85 -15.72 1.02 -19.63
C SER A 85 -16.53 -0.03 -18.87
N ILE A 86 -16.35 -0.13 -17.54
CA ILE A 86 -17.13 -1.08 -16.73
C ILE A 86 -18.62 -0.67 -16.61
N SER A 87 -18.92 0.62 -16.63
CA SER A 87 -20.30 1.12 -16.70
C SER A 87 -20.98 0.81 -18.04
N SER A 88 -20.20 0.68 -19.13
CA SER A 88 -20.72 0.40 -20.48
C SER A 88 -21.08 -1.06 -20.72
N ILE A 89 -20.67 -1.98 -19.84
CA ILE A 89 -21.11 -3.38 -19.87
C ILE A 89 -22.63 -3.36 -19.90
N SER A 90 -23.27 -4.01 -20.88
CA SER A 90 -24.73 -3.94 -21.06
C SER A 90 -25.45 -4.97 -20.18
N SER A 91 -24.94 -6.20 -20.15
CA SER A 91 -25.48 -7.32 -19.38
C SER A 91 -24.37 -8.32 -19.09
N GLY A 92 -24.39 -8.93 -17.91
CA GLY A 92 -23.53 -10.06 -17.57
C GLY A 92 -22.92 -9.97 -16.17
N ALA A 93 -21.65 -10.36 -16.03
CA ALA A 93 -20.97 -10.40 -14.75
C ALA A 93 -19.63 -9.63 -14.76
N LEU A 94 -19.41 -8.83 -13.72
CA LEU A 94 -18.14 -8.17 -13.40
C LEU A 94 -17.61 -8.80 -12.11
N TRP A 95 -16.43 -9.41 -12.17
CA TRP A 95 -15.79 -10.07 -11.04
C TRP A 95 -14.71 -9.18 -10.45
N LEU A 96 -14.88 -8.77 -9.21
CA LEU A 96 -13.90 -8.00 -8.45
C LEU A 96 -13.10 -8.99 -7.59
N GLY A 97 -11.91 -9.34 -8.08
CA GLY A 97 -10.96 -10.23 -7.42
C GLY A 97 -10.30 -9.54 -6.23
N GLU A 98 -10.63 -9.97 -5.02
CA GLU A 98 -10.15 -9.41 -3.76
C GLU A 98 -9.13 -10.29 -3.04
N HIS A 99 -8.42 -9.67 -2.10
CA HIS A 99 -7.68 -10.31 -1.02
C HIS A 99 -8.58 -10.28 0.23
N HIS A 100 -9.00 -11.44 0.72
CA HIS A 100 -10.08 -11.51 1.72
C HIS A 100 -9.78 -10.80 3.06
N ASN A 101 -8.50 -10.65 3.40
CA ASN A 101 -8.04 -9.94 4.58
C ASN A 101 -7.86 -8.42 4.36
N ALA A 102 -7.96 -7.94 3.11
CA ALA A 102 -7.62 -6.58 2.75
C ALA A 102 -8.83 -5.65 2.82
N ALA A 103 -8.94 -4.89 3.91
CA ALA A 103 -9.99 -3.86 4.06
C ALA A 103 -10.01 -2.83 2.90
N ARG A 104 -8.85 -2.56 2.28
CA ARG A 104 -8.74 -1.68 1.11
C ARG A 104 -9.51 -2.19 -0.11
N ASP A 105 -9.53 -3.51 -0.32
CA ASP A 105 -10.23 -4.11 -1.46
C ASP A 105 -11.73 -3.94 -1.27
N HIS A 106 -12.26 -4.23 -0.08
CA HIS A 106 -13.69 -4.11 0.18
C HIS A 106 -14.20 -2.67 0.16
N ASN A 107 -13.37 -1.70 0.59
CA ASN A 107 -13.69 -0.28 0.43
C ASN A 107 -13.76 0.11 -1.05
N LEU A 108 -12.80 -0.34 -1.87
CA LEU A 108 -12.82 -0.11 -3.31
C LEU A 108 -14.01 -0.80 -3.99
N GLN A 109 -14.39 -2.01 -3.56
CA GLN A 109 -15.59 -2.70 -4.03
C GLN A 109 -16.84 -1.84 -3.78
N ALA A 110 -17.02 -1.31 -2.57
CA ALA A 110 -18.16 -0.45 -2.26
C ALA A 110 -18.19 0.80 -3.16
N LEU A 111 -17.04 1.46 -3.37
CA LEU A 111 -16.95 2.63 -4.25
C LEU A 111 -17.26 2.31 -5.71
N LEU A 112 -16.72 1.21 -6.24
CA LEU A 112 -16.97 0.77 -7.62
C LEU A 112 -18.44 0.39 -7.82
N VAL A 113 -19.02 -0.35 -6.88
CA VAL A 113 -20.44 -0.71 -6.91
C VAL A 113 -21.32 0.52 -6.86
N GLU A 114 -21.04 1.48 -5.97
CA GLU A 114 -21.81 2.72 -5.89
C GLU A 114 -21.74 3.51 -7.20
N SER A 115 -20.54 3.66 -7.77
CA SER A 115 -20.34 4.34 -9.05
C SER A 115 -21.08 3.64 -10.20
N LEU A 116 -20.99 2.32 -10.28
CA LEU A 116 -21.71 1.52 -11.28
C LEU A 116 -23.22 1.68 -11.13
N HIS A 117 -23.74 1.62 -9.90
CA HIS A 117 -25.16 1.77 -9.61
C HIS A 117 -25.67 3.16 -10.00
N GLN A 118 -24.93 4.23 -9.69
CA GLN A 118 -25.32 5.60 -10.03
C GLN A 118 -25.35 5.88 -11.54
N ASN A 119 -24.47 5.24 -12.31
CA ASN A 119 -24.30 5.51 -13.74
C ASN A 119 -25.06 4.54 -14.66
N ARG A 120 -25.68 3.50 -14.10
CA ARG A 120 -26.36 2.43 -14.87
C ARG A 120 -27.87 2.62 -14.92
N LYS A 121 -28.48 2.23 -16.04
CA LYS A 121 -29.95 2.18 -16.21
C LYS A 121 -30.57 0.79 -15.96
N GLY A 122 -29.81 -0.29 -16.17
CA GLY A 122 -30.26 -1.67 -15.94
C GLY A 122 -30.10 -2.14 -14.49
N PRO A 123 -30.67 -3.30 -14.13
CA PRO A 123 -30.52 -3.88 -12.79
C PRO A 123 -29.05 -4.12 -12.43
N LEU A 124 -28.72 -3.95 -11.15
CA LEU A 124 -27.41 -4.29 -10.60
C LEU A 124 -27.61 -5.10 -9.32
N ALA A 125 -26.82 -6.16 -9.14
CA ALA A 125 -26.75 -6.90 -7.88
C ALA A 125 -25.30 -7.15 -7.48
N ILE A 126 -25.09 -7.40 -6.18
CA ILE A 126 -23.78 -7.75 -5.61
C ILE A 126 -23.80 -9.24 -5.30
N GLY A 127 -22.91 -10.01 -5.91
CA GLY A 127 -22.72 -11.41 -5.61
C GLY A 127 -21.64 -11.60 -4.54
N LEU A 128 -21.89 -12.46 -3.55
CA LEU A 128 -21.02 -12.66 -2.38
C LEU A 128 -20.49 -14.10 -2.36
N GLU A 129 -19.17 -14.26 -2.47
CA GLU A 129 -18.50 -15.53 -2.17
C GLU A 129 -18.61 -15.89 -0.69
N GLN A 130 -18.65 -14.89 0.18
CA GLN A 130 -18.60 -15.07 1.63
C GLN A 130 -19.88 -15.72 2.16
N VAL A 131 -20.96 -15.75 1.37
CA VAL A 131 -22.29 -16.17 1.79
C VAL A 131 -22.79 -17.36 0.96
N GLN A 132 -23.22 -18.41 1.68
CA GLN A 132 -23.66 -19.68 1.11
C GLN A 132 -25.11 -19.60 0.64
N ILE A 133 -25.46 -20.37 -0.41
CA ILE A 133 -26.76 -20.26 -1.09
C ILE A 133 -27.98 -20.40 -0.15
N GLN A 134 -27.87 -21.18 0.92
CA GLN A 134 -28.96 -21.38 1.89
C GLN A 134 -29.35 -20.10 2.65
N PHE A 135 -28.44 -19.11 2.72
CA PHE A 135 -28.65 -17.86 3.44
C PHE A 135 -29.20 -16.73 2.56
N GLN A 136 -29.59 -17.00 1.31
CA GLN A 136 -30.23 -16.00 0.44
C GLN A 136 -31.41 -15.27 1.12
N PRO A 137 -32.33 -15.95 1.85
CA PRO A 137 -33.43 -15.25 2.52
C PRO A 137 -32.97 -14.20 3.54
N ILE A 138 -31.84 -14.42 4.22
CA ILE A 138 -31.28 -13.47 5.19
C ILE A 138 -30.74 -12.22 4.48
N LEU A 139 -30.09 -12.42 3.33
CA LEU A 139 -29.63 -11.31 2.49
C LEU A 139 -30.80 -10.45 2.00
N ASP A 140 -31.89 -11.10 1.58
CA ASP A 140 -33.09 -10.41 1.10
C ASP A 140 -33.74 -9.57 2.20
N GLU A 141 -33.89 -10.12 3.41
CA GLU A 141 -34.43 -9.41 4.58
C GLU A 141 -33.53 -8.24 5.03
N PHE A 142 -32.21 -8.39 4.93
CA PHE A 142 -31.27 -7.31 5.22
C PHE A 142 -31.40 -6.16 4.23
N VAL A 143 -31.43 -6.45 2.92
CA VAL A 143 -31.61 -5.41 1.87
C VAL A 143 -32.99 -4.74 1.98
N ALA A 144 -34.02 -5.46 2.42
CA ALA A 144 -35.34 -4.90 2.71
C ALA A 144 -35.38 -3.96 3.92
N GLY A 145 -34.29 -3.88 4.69
CA GLY A 145 -34.20 -3.03 5.89
C GLY A 145 -34.77 -3.66 7.16
N ASN A 146 -35.12 -4.95 7.13
CA ASN A 146 -35.71 -5.66 8.27
C ASN A 146 -34.64 -6.17 9.26
N LEU A 147 -33.38 -6.26 8.82
CA LEU A 147 -32.25 -6.69 9.66
C LEU A 147 -31.22 -5.57 9.80
N SER A 148 -30.69 -5.42 11.01
CA SER A 148 -29.47 -4.66 11.26
C SER A 148 -28.23 -5.41 10.77
N LEU A 149 -27.10 -4.71 10.66
CA LEU A 149 -25.83 -5.28 10.24
C LEU A 149 -25.35 -6.43 11.16
N GLU A 150 -25.55 -6.30 12.48
CA GLU A 150 -25.21 -7.38 13.43
C GLU A 150 -26.14 -8.59 13.28
N GLN A 151 -27.43 -8.36 13.00
CA GLN A 151 -28.37 -9.45 12.73
C GLN A 151 -28.05 -10.17 11.42
N LEU A 152 -27.60 -9.44 10.39
CA LEU A 152 -27.07 -10.05 9.17
C LEU A 152 -25.88 -10.95 9.49
N ARG A 153 -24.87 -10.43 10.22
CA ARG A 153 -23.67 -11.16 10.62
C ARG A 153 -24.00 -12.48 11.33
N GLN A 154 -24.97 -12.46 12.23
CA GLN A 154 -25.46 -13.64 12.94
C GLN A 154 -26.28 -14.57 12.04
N GLY A 155 -27.18 -14.01 11.23
CA GLY A 155 -28.11 -14.79 10.40
C GLY A 155 -27.44 -15.56 9.26
N VAL A 156 -26.31 -15.07 8.75
CA VAL A 156 -25.48 -15.80 7.77
C VAL A 156 -24.41 -16.68 8.43
N GLU A 157 -24.41 -16.74 9.76
CA GLU A 157 -23.45 -17.52 10.55
C GLU A 157 -21.98 -17.15 10.24
N TRP A 158 -21.69 -15.85 10.09
CA TRP A 158 -20.42 -15.40 9.53
C TRP A 158 -19.19 -15.96 10.25
N ASN A 159 -19.14 -15.87 11.59
CA ASN A 159 -17.96 -16.25 12.37
C ASN A 159 -17.62 -17.75 12.32
N THR A 160 -18.56 -18.60 11.93
CA THR A 160 -18.36 -20.05 11.84
C THR A 160 -18.15 -20.50 10.40
N ARG A 161 -18.57 -19.70 9.42
CA ARG A 161 -18.58 -20.08 7.99
C ARG A 161 -17.60 -19.30 7.14
N TRP A 162 -17.09 -18.18 7.65
CA TRP A 162 -16.12 -17.34 6.96
C TRP A 162 -14.99 -16.97 7.90
N ASN A 163 -13.75 -17.18 7.44
CA ASN A 163 -12.56 -17.02 8.29
C ASN A 163 -12.14 -15.56 8.48
N TRP A 164 -12.69 -14.65 7.68
CA TRP A 164 -12.27 -13.25 7.63
C TRP A 164 -13.23 -12.34 8.39
N SER A 165 -12.74 -11.21 8.89
CA SER A 165 -13.55 -10.30 9.71
C SER A 165 -14.77 -9.80 8.95
N PHE A 166 -15.94 -9.82 9.59
CA PHE A 166 -17.16 -9.25 9.01
C PHE A 166 -17.04 -7.73 8.81
N ASP A 167 -16.33 -7.05 9.72
CA ASP A 167 -16.27 -5.59 9.76
C ASP A 167 -15.59 -4.99 8.53
N THR A 168 -14.70 -5.75 7.87
CA THR A 168 -14.02 -5.30 6.65
C THR A 168 -14.98 -5.26 5.45
N TYR A 169 -16.03 -6.08 5.43
CA TYR A 169 -17.07 -6.11 4.40
C TYR A 169 -18.27 -5.19 4.71
N ALA A 170 -18.36 -4.67 5.94
CA ALA A 170 -19.45 -3.80 6.38
C ALA A 170 -19.78 -2.62 5.44
N PRO A 171 -18.79 -1.95 4.78
CA PRO A 171 -19.09 -0.89 3.81
C PRO A 171 -19.97 -1.36 2.64
N VAL A 172 -19.72 -2.55 2.09
CA VAL A 172 -20.51 -3.13 0.99
C VAL A 172 -21.94 -3.42 1.44
N PHE A 173 -22.10 -4.04 2.61
CA PHE A 173 -23.43 -4.35 3.15
C PHE A 173 -24.24 -3.08 3.43
N ARG A 174 -23.63 -2.06 4.04
CA ARG A 174 -24.32 -0.77 4.29
C ARG A 174 -24.75 -0.13 2.97
N LEU A 175 -23.88 -0.12 1.96
CA LEU A 175 -24.22 0.40 0.64
C LEU A 175 -25.41 -0.36 0.02
N ALA A 176 -25.39 -1.69 0.08
CA ALA A 176 -26.44 -2.53 -0.48
C ALA A 176 -27.80 -2.22 0.14
N GLN A 177 -27.87 -2.14 1.47
CA GLN A 177 -29.10 -1.78 2.19
C GLN A 177 -29.54 -0.34 1.90
N GLN A 178 -28.62 0.63 1.95
CA GLN A 178 -28.93 2.06 1.73
C GLN A 178 -29.45 2.35 0.32
N ARG A 179 -28.98 1.60 -0.69
CA ARG A 179 -29.35 1.78 -2.09
C ARG A 179 -30.39 0.77 -2.59
N GLY A 180 -30.80 -0.18 -1.73
CA GLY A 180 -31.68 -1.28 -2.13
C GLY A 180 -31.09 -2.17 -3.22
N ILE A 181 -29.76 -2.32 -3.26
CA ILE A 181 -29.07 -3.17 -4.24
C ILE A 181 -29.20 -4.63 -3.78
N PRO A 182 -29.78 -5.53 -4.59
CA PRO A 182 -29.90 -6.94 -4.24
C PRO A 182 -28.53 -7.57 -3.97
N LEU A 183 -28.46 -8.39 -2.91
CA LEU A 183 -27.33 -9.24 -2.59
C LEU A 183 -27.64 -10.67 -3.05
N VAL A 184 -26.67 -11.37 -3.63
CA VAL A 184 -26.83 -12.74 -4.14
C VAL A 184 -25.80 -13.65 -3.48
N ALA A 185 -26.28 -14.67 -2.77
CA ALA A 185 -25.42 -15.71 -2.21
C ALA A 185 -24.90 -16.62 -3.33
N LEU A 186 -23.58 -16.70 -3.46
CA LEU A 186 -22.92 -17.41 -4.56
C LEU A 186 -22.36 -18.77 -4.15
N ASN A 187 -22.07 -18.98 -2.87
CA ASN A 187 -21.17 -20.06 -2.43
C ASN A 187 -21.91 -21.35 -2.03
N VAL A 188 -21.19 -22.47 -2.11
CA VAL A 188 -21.62 -23.82 -1.73
C VAL A 188 -21.89 -23.85 -0.22
N ASN A 189 -22.92 -24.60 0.19
CA ASN A 189 -23.15 -24.84 1.61
C ASN A 189 -21.98 -25.65 2.20
N SER A 190 -21.43 -25.27 3.36
CA SER A 190 -20.28 -25.95 3.97
C SER A 190 -20.52 -27.45 4.16
N GLU A 191 -21.76 -27.83 4.44
CA GLU A 191 -22.20 -29.21 4.61
C GLU A 191 -22.07 -30.02 3.31
N ASP A 192 -22.29 -29.39 2.15
CA ASP A 192 -22.11 -30.00 0.84
C ASP A 192 -20.64 -30.05 0.43
N LEU A 193 -19.91 -28.98 0.70
CA LEU A 193 -18.49 -28.92 0.40
C LEU A 193 -17.71 -29.97 1.18
N ALA A 194 -18.05 -30.21 2.45
CA ALA A 194 -17.43 -31.24 3.28
C ALA A 194 -17.59 -32.66 2.68
N LEU A 195 -18.74 -33.00 2.10
CA LEU A 195 -18.95 -34.28 1.42
C LEU A 195 -18.01 -34.44 0.21
N VAL A 196 -17.75 -33.34 -0.50
CA VAL A 196 -16.89 -33.30 -1.68
C VAL A 196 -15.42 -33.33 -1.31
N GLU A 197 -15.05 -32.67 -0.20
CA GLU A 197 -13.71 -32.70 0.38
C GLU A 197 -13.34 -34.09 0.92
N LYS A 198 -14.34 -34.88 1.34
CA LYS A 198 -14.16 -36.25 1.81
C LYS A 198 -14.08 -37.27 0.67
N ASP A 199 -15.06 -37.27 -0.23
CA ASP A 199 -15.26 -38.36 -1.20
C ASP A 199 -15.19 -37.90 -2.67
N GLY A 200 -14.82 -36.63 -2.91
CA GLY A 200 -14.87 -35.99 -4.22
C GLY A 200 -16.30 -35.69 -4.67
N LEU A 201 -16.48 -35.20 -5.91
CA LEU A 201 -17.80 -34.90 -6.47
C LEU A 201 -18.84 -36.05 -6.33
N PRO A 202 -18.49 -37.34 -6.45
CA PRO A 202 -19.45 -38.43 -6.26
C PRO A 202 -20.03 -38.54 -4.84
N GLY A 203 -19.36 -37.96 -3.83
CA GLY A 203 -19.85 -37.91 -2.45
C GLY A 203 -21.07 -37.01 -2.25
N LEU A 204 -21.26 -36.03 -3.15
CA LEU A 204 -22.39 -35.11 -3.10
C LEU A 204 -23.63 -35.72 -3.78
N PRO A 205 -24.78 -35.88 -3.07
CA PRO A 205 -25.99 -36.41 -3.68
C PRO A 205 -26.40 -35.63 -4.94
N LYS A 206 -26.83 -36.35 -5.98
CA LYS A 206 -27.17 -35.77 -7.29
C LYS A 206 -28.23 -34.65 -7.20
N ASP A 207 -29.10 -34.74 -6.21
CA ASP A 207 -30.21 -33.83 -5.97
C ASP A 207 -29.74 -32.50 -5.38
N ARG A 208 -28.60 -32.50 -4.67
CA ARG A 208 -27.93 -31.29 -4.16
C ARG A 208 -26.94 -30.75 -5.19
N LEU A 209 -26.24 -31.64 -5.90
CA LEU A 209 -25.31 -31.28 -6.97
C LEU A 209 -25.97 -30.42 -8.07
N LYS A 210 -27.25 -30.63 -8.38
CA LYS A 210 -28.00 -29.81 -9.37
C LYS A 210 -28.22 -28.36 -8.94
N GLU A 211 -28.10 -28.04 -7.65
CA GLU A 211 -28.22 -26.67 -7.15
C GLU A 211 -27.00 -25.83 -7.52
N TYR A 212 -25.83 -26.48 -7.61
CA TYR A 212 -24.54 -25.84 -7.93
C TYR A 212 -24.17 -25.96 -9.41
N ILE A 213 -24.51 -27.10 -10.05
CA ILE A 213 -24.15 -27.42 -11.44
C ILE A 213 -25.40 -27.53 -12.30
N ILE A 214 -25.78 -26.41 -12.92
CA ILE A 214 -26.99 -26.30 -13.74
C ILE A 214 -26.85 -26.91 -15.14
N ASP A 215 -25.62 -27.04 -15.65
CA ASP A 215 -25.30 -27.74 -16.91
C ASP A 215 -24.12 -28.71 -16.69
N ARG A 216 -24.44 -29.99 -16.47
CA ARG A 216 -23.43 -31.02 -16.16
C ARG A 216 -22.55 -31.40 -17.35
N PRO A 217 -23.08 -31.61 -18.57
CA PRO A 217 -22.24 -31.82 -19.75
C PRO A 217 -21.25 -30.67 -19.98
N ALA A 218 -21.73 -29.42 -19.87
CA ALA A 218 -20.90 -28.25 -20.01
C ALA A 218 -19.81 -28.24 -18.90
N PHE A 219 -20.20 -28.38 -17.63
CA PHE A 219 -19.27 -28.46 -16.50
C PHE A 219 -18.13 -29.47 -16.73
N ALA A 220 -18.46 -30.68 -17.19
CA ALA A 220 -17.47 -31.73 -17.46
C ALA A 220 -16.60 -31.43 -18.69
N SER A 221 -17.17 -30.82 -19.72
CA SER A 221 -16.45 -30.44 -20.95
C SER A 221 -15.42 -29.33 -20.69
N PHE A 222 -15.82 -28.30 -19.92
CA PHE A 222 -14.95 -27.17 -19.57
C PHE A 222 -13.65 -27.63 -18.89
N ALA A 223 -13.79 -28.57 -17.95
CA ALA A 223 -12.65 -29.10 -17.19
C ALA A 223 -11.64 -29.90 -18.03
N ARG A 224 -11.96 -30.24 -19.29
CA ARG A 224 -11.06 -30.94 -20.23
C ARG A 224 -10.26 -30.00 -21.13
N GLY A 225 -10.55 -28.71 -21.11
CA GLY A 225 -9.87 -27.72 -21.95
C GLY A 225 -8.42 -27.49 -21.53
N LEU A 226 -7.54 -27.26 -22.51
CA LEU A 226 -6.12 -26.97 -22.27
C LEU A 226 -5.94 -25.69 -21.44
N GLN A 227 -6.77 -24.67 -21.68
CA GLN A 227 -6.75 -23.42 -20.91
C GLN A 227 -7.10 -23.67 -19.45
N TYR A 228 -8.09 -24.55 -19.20
CA TYR A 228 -8.48 -24.91 -17.85
C TYR A 228 -7.38 -25.71 -17.13
N ALA A 229 -6.76 -26.69 -17.82
CA ALA A 229 -5.63 -27.43 -17.27
C ALA A 229 -4.47 -26.50 -16.85
N THR A 230 -4.21 -25.45 -17.63
CA THR A 230 -3.23 -24.43 -17.28
C THR A 230 -3.63 -23.69 -16.00
N TYR A 231 -4.89 -23.27 -15.88
CA TYR A 231 -5.38 -22.65 -14.63
C TYR A 231 -5.25 -23.57 -13.41
N VAL A 232 -5.47 -24.88 -13.57
CA VAL A 232 -5.23 -25.84 -12.48
C VAL A 232 -3.78 -25.80 -12.00
N ASP A 233 -2.82 -25.81 -12.93
CA ASP A 233 -1.40 -25.83 -12.59
C ASP A 233 -0.89 -24.49 -12.03
N TYR A 234 -1.47 -23.36 -12.43
CA TYR A 234 -1.04 -22.03 -11.97
C TYR A 234 -1.74 -21.53 -10.72
N VAL A 235 -2.93 -22.08 -10.40
CA VAL A 235 -3.77 -21.54 -9.34
C VAL A 235 -4.15 -22.61 -8.33
N ILE A 236 -4.78 -23.68 -8.77
CA ILE A 236 -5.36 -24.67 -7.84
C ILE A 236 -4.26 -25.51 -7.19
N ARG A 237 -3.28 -25.98 -7.97
CA ARG A 237 -2.18 -26.80 -7.46
C ARG A 237 -1.29 -26.05 -6.47
N PRO A 238 -0.84 -24.81 -6.75
CA PRO A 238 -0.09 -24.04 -5.77
C PRO A 238 -0.89 -23.73 -4.50
N SER A 239 -2.19 -23.44 -4.64
CA SER A 239 -3.08 -23.27 -3.48
C SER A 239 -3.11 -24.54 -2.63
N PHE A 240 -3.26 -25.71 -3.25
CA PHE A 240 -3.24 -26.99 -2.54
C PHE A 240 -1.92 -27.21 -1.79
N GLU A 241 -0.79 -26.99 -2.45
CA GLU A 241 0.55 -27.17 -1.87
C GLU A 241 0.77 -26.25 -0.67
N LEU A 242 0.31 -25.00 -0.73
CA LEU A 242 0.36 -24.08 0.40
C LEU A 242 -0.50 -24.57 1.57
N HIS A 243 -1.76 -24.94 1.32
CA HIS A 243 -2.65 -25.45 2.38
C HIS A 243 -2.09 -26.73 3.01
N GLN A 244 -1.45 -27.59 2.21
CA GLN A 244 -0.74 -28.77 2.69
C GLN A 244 0.42 -28.38 3.60
N SER A 245 1.28 -27.44 3.17
CA SER A 245 2.43 -26.99 3.96
C SER A 245 2.04 -26.33 5.28
N MET A 246 0.87 -25.69 5.33
CA MET A 246 0.29 -25.08 6.53
C MET A 246 -0.47 -26.08 7.42
N GLY A 247 -0.61 -27.34 7.00
CA GLY A 247 -1.33 -28.36 7.76
C GLY A 247 -2.86 -28.15 7.80
N LEU A 248 -3.41 -27.35 6.90
CA LEU A 248 -4.84 -27.00 6.86
C LEU A 248 -5.71 -28.12 6.28
N LEU A 249 -5.12 -29.08 5.56
CA LEU A 249 -5.83 -30.14 4.84
C LEU A 249 -6.26 -31.34 5.71
N LYS A 250 -6.15 -31.23 7.03
CA LYS A 250 -6.66 -32.24 7.98
C LYS A 250 -8.10 -32.00 8.42
N HIS A 251 -8.66 -30.86 8.03
CA HIS A 251 -10.03 -30.49 8.34
C HIS A 251 -10.76 -30.10 7.05
N THR A 252 -12.04 -30.42 6.98
CA THR A 252 -12.94 -29.84 5.96
C THR A 252 -13.20 -28.37 6.29
N MET A 253 -13.78 -27.64 5.33
CA MET A 253 -14.21 -26.26 5.55
C MET A 253 -15.31 -26.13 6.63
N SER A 254 -16.03 -27.20 6.96
CA SER A 254 -16.97 -27.23 8.09
C SER A 254 -16.30 -27.53 9.44
N GLY A 255 -14.99 -27.78 9.46
CA GLY A 255 -14.21 -28.13 10.65
C GLY A 255 -14.17 -29.63 10.96
N GLU A 256 -14.81 -30.49 10.16
CA GLU A 256 -14.75 -31.95 10.35
C GLU A 256 -13.31 -32.44 10.17
N LYS A 257 -12.79 -33.18 11.15
CA LYS A 257 -11.46 -33.77 11.08
C LYS A 257 -11.48 -34.98 10.13
N LEU A 258 -10.56 -35.00 9.19
CA LEU A 258 -10.36 -36.13 8.26
C LEU A 258 -9.40 -37.16 8.86
N ASP A 259 -9.63 -38.44 8.54
CA ASP A 259 -8.75 -39.55 8.97
C ASP A 259 -7.35 -39.46 8.32
N GLN A 260 -7.31 -38.94 7.09
CA GLN A 260 -6.09 -38.68 6.32
C GLN A 260 -6.16 -37.26 5.77
N GLU A 261 -5.00 -36.67 5.47
CA GLU A 261 -4.96 -35.38 4.77
C GLU A 261 -5.70 -35.45 3.43
N MET A 262 -6.42 -34.37 3.14
CA MET A 262 -7.19 -34.24 1.91
C MET A 262 -6.28 -34.40 0.69
N SER A 263 -6.64 -35.32 -0.21
CA SER A 263 -5.90 -35.49 -1.46
C SER A 263 -6.10 -34.30 -2.41
N PHE A 264 -5.14 -34.07 -3.30
CA PHE A 264 -5.29 -33.06 -4.37
C PHE A 264 -6.57 -33.25 -5.17
N ARG A 265 -6.97 -34.50 -5.43
CA ARG A 265 -8.21 -34.82 -6.15
C ARG A 265 -9.45 -34.27 -5.44
N ASN A 266 -9.52 -34.40 -4.12
CA ASN A 266 -10.66 -33.94 -3.34
C ASN A 266 -10.64 -32.41 -3.17
N PHE A 267 -9.46 -31.84 -2.89
CA PHE A 267 -9.27 -30.38 -2.85
C PHE A 267 -9.68 -29.74 -4.18
N PHE A 268 -9.21 -30.31 -5.29
CA PHE A 268 -9.60 -29.90 -6.64
C PHE A 268 -11.12 -30.03 -6.84
N SER A 269 -11.73 -31.14 -6.42
CA SER A 269 -13.18 -31.36 -6.52
C SER A 269 -13.98 -30.28 -5.78
N GLY A 270 -13.55 -29.91 -4.57
CA GLY A 270 -14.13 -28.82 -3.79
C GLY A 270 -13.97 -27.48 -4.50
N ARG A 271 -12.74 -27.17 -4.96
CA ARG A 271 -12.42 -25.92 -5.67
C ARG A 271 -13.25 -25.73 -6.93
N ILE A 272 -13.40 -26.76 -7.75
CA ILE A 272 -14.19 -26.66 -9.00
C ILE A 272 -15.69 -26.54 -8.75
N LEU A 273 -16.20 -27.16 -7.67
CA LEU A 273 -17.60 -27.02 -7.28
C LEU A 273 -17.87 -25.60 -6.79
N TRP A 274 -16.94 -25.04 -6.03
CA TRP A 274 -16.98 -23.68 -5.51
C TRP A 274 -17.03 -22.65 -6.66
N ASP A 275 -16.09 -22.72 -7.61
CA ASP A 275 -16.09 -21.86 -8.81
C ASP A 275 -17.39 -22.01 -9.62
N GLN A 276 -17.87 -23.25 -9.77
CA GLN A 276 -19.08 -23.53 -10.54
C GLN A 276 -20.34 -23.02 -9.86
N SER A 277 -20.46 -23.14 -8.54
CA SER A 277 -21.60 -22.59 -7.80
C SER A 277 -21.72 -21.10 -8.05
N MET A 278 -20.62 -20.36 -7.88
CA MET A 278 -20.62 -18.92 -8.05
C MET A 278 -20.99 -18.51 -9.49
N ALA A 279 -20.44 -19.20 -10.49
CA ALA A 279 -20.79 -18.98 -11.89
C ALA A 279 -22.28 -19.28 -12.18
N SER A 280 -22.79 -20.42 -11.69
CA SER A 280 -24.19 -20.83 -11.88
C SER A 280 -25.15 -19.83 -11.23
N ARG A 281 -24.90 -19.42 -9.99
CA ARG A 281 -25.75 -18.46 -9.26
C ARG A 281 -25.77 -17.10 -9.92
N ALA A 282 -24.60 -16.62 -10.37
CA ALA A 282 -24.52 -15.39 -11.13
C ALA A 282 -25.29 -15.47 -12.45
N TYR A 283 -25.11 -16.55 -13.21
CA TYR A 283 -25.80 -16.74 -14.49
C TYR A 283 -27.32 -16.84 -14.31
N MET A 284 -27.80 -17.54 -13.29
CA MET A 284 -29.23 -17.60 -12.98
C MET A 284 -29.81 -16.20 -12.72
N TRP A 285 -29.10 -15.36 -11.96
CA TRP A 285 -29.54 -14.01 -11.69
C TRP A 285 -29.52 -13.13 -12.94
N THR A 286 -28.44 -13.15 -13.73
CA THR A 286 -28.33 -12.32 -14.95
C THR A 286 -29.29 -12.77 -16.05
N ARG A 287 -29.61 -14.07 -16.12
CA ARG A 287 -30.64 -14.60 -17.02
C ARG A 287 -32.04 -14.16 -16.61
N ALA A 288 -32.34 -14.14 -15.31
CA ALA A 288 -33.62 -13.67 -14.79
C ALA A 288 -33.80 -12.15 -14.91
N ASN A 289 -32.70 -11.40 -14.90
CA ASN A 289 -32.69 -9.94 -14.94
C ASN A 289 -32.06 -9.43 -16.25
N LYS A 290 -32.86 -9.33 -17.32
CA LYS A 290 -32.39 -8.86 -18.64
C LYS A 290 -31.70 -7.50 -18.55
N GLY A 291 -30.50 -7.37 -19.11
CA GLY A 291 -29.68 -6.15 -19.00
C GLY A 291 -29.07 -5.93 -17.61
N GLY A 292 -29.16 -6.96 -16.75
CA GLY A 292 -28.61 -6.95 -15.41
C GLY A 292 -27.09 -7.13 -15.41
N LEU A 293 -26.42 -6.46 -14.49
CA LEU A 293 -25.02 -6.70 -14.16
C LEU A 293 -24.90 -7.24 -12.73
N LEU A 294 -24.32 -8.43 -12.59
CA LEU A 294 -23.91 -8.93 -11.30
C LEU A 294 -22.45 -8.55 -11.05
N VAL A 295 -22.19 -7.83 -9.96
CA VAL A 295 -20.85 -7.51 -9.49
C VAL A 295 -20.46 -8.51 -8.42
N GLY A 296 -19.64 -9.50 -8.75
CA GLY A 296 -19.21 -10.55 -7.83
C GLY A 296 -17.99 -10.13 -7.02
N LEU A 297 -18.08 -10.22 -5.69
CA LEU A 297 -17.00 -9.97 -4.74
C LEU A 297 -16.41 -11.31 -4.35
N VAL A 298 -15.25 -11.64 -4.93
CA VAL A 298 -14.71 -13.00 -4.95
C VAL A 298 -13.19 -12.96 -4.80
N GLY A 299 -12.57 -13.96 -4.18
CA GLY A 299 -11.14 -14.04 -3.99
C GLY A 299 -10.37 -14.03 -5.33
N ALA A 300 -9.21 -13.37 -5.35
CA ALA A 300 -8.40 -13.19 -6.56
C ALA A 300 -8.08 -14.52 -7.28
N ASP A 301 -7.82 -15.59 -6.53
CA ASP A 301 -7.57 -16.95 -7.05
C ASP A 301 -8.74 -17.50 -7.88
N HIS A 302 -9.97 -17.00 -7.69
CA HIS A 302 -11.13 -17.48 -8.44
C HIS A 302 -11.28 -16.81 -9.81
N VAL A 303 -10.59 -15.69 -10.05
CA VAL A 303 -10.78 -14.85 -11.24
C VAL A 303 -9.49 -14.59 -12.02
N LYS A 304 -8.33 -14.80 -11.40
CA LYS A 304 -7.04 -14.69 -12.09
C LYS A 304 -6.95 -15.73 -13.22
N PHE A 305 -6.35 -15.31 -14.34
CA PHE A 305 -6.22 -16.09 -15.58
C PHE A 305 -7.55 -16.57 -16.21
N GLN A 306 -8.67 -15.93 -15.87
CA GLN A 306 -10.01 -16.07 -16.49
C GLN A 306 -10.70 -17.44 -16.41
N ASN A 307 -10.01 -18.52 -16.02
CA ASN A 307 -10.54 -19.88 -16.15
C ASN A 307 -11.16 -20.46 -14.88
N GLY A 308 -11.22 -19.70 -13.78
CA GLY A 308 -12.04 -20.01 -12.61
C GLY A 308 -13.52 -19.67 -12.84
N ILE A 309 -14.09 -18.80 -12.00
CA ILE A 309 -15.48 -18.34 -12.13
C ILE A 309 -15.76 -17.69 -13.50
N PRO A 310 -14.92 -16.78 -14.04
CA PRO A 310 -15.25 -16.06 -15.26
C PRO A 310 -15.43 -17.00 -16.47
N GLY A 311 -14.56 -17.99 -16.61
CA GLY A 311 -14.62 -18.97 -17.71
C GLY A 311 -15.82 -19.90 -17.59
N ARG A 312 -16.16 -20.33 -16.36
CA ARG A 312 -17.38 -21.10 -16.10
C ARG A 312 -18.64 -20.30 -16.37
N TYR A 313 -18.65 -19.03 -16.00
CA TYR A 313 -19.75 -18.13 -16.31
C TYR A 313 -19.87 -17.90 -17.83
N ALA A 314 -18.76 -17.62 -18.52
CA ALA A 314 -18.73 -17.44 -19.98
C ALA A 314 -19.24 -18.67 -20.71
N GLN A 315 -18.93 -19.87 -20.22
CA GLN A 315 -19.47 -21.09 -20.77
C GLN A 315 -21.01 -21.14 -20.69
N LEU A 316 -21.58 -20.81 -19.53
CA LEU A 316 -23.03 -20.81 -19.33
C LEU A 316 -23.72 -19.68 -20.13
N ALA A 317 -23.09 -18.51 -20.19
CA ALA A 317 -23.61 -17.32 -20.84
C ALA A 317 -23.43 -17.31 -22.37
N GLY A 318 -22.48 -18.08 -22.91
CA GLY A 318 -22.11 -18.04 -24.31
C GLY A 318 -21.72 -16.63 -24.76
N THR A 319 -22.23 -16.20 -25.91
CA THR A 319 -22.02 -14.84 -26.45
C THR A 319 -23.11 -13.85 -26.03
N GLU A 320 -24.10 -14.27 -25.23
CA GLU A 320 -25.26 -13.44 -24.88
C GLU A 320 -24.96 -12.40 -23.80
N GLN A 321 -24.01 -12.69 -22.91
CA GLN A 321 -23.67 -11.83 -21.76
C GLN A 321 -22.17 -11.68 -21.63
N THR A 322 -21.73 -10.50 -21.21
CA THR A 322 -20.31 -10.19 -21.05
C THR A 322 -19.81 -10.71 -19.71
N THR A 323 -18.58 -11.24 -19.68
CA THR A 323 -17.86 -11.46 -18.42
C THR A 323 -16.58 -10.63 -18.40
N VAL A 324 -16.34 -9.96 -17.29
CA VAL A 324 -15.15 -9.14 -17.07
C VAL A 324 -14.59 -9.44 -15.70
N SER A 325 -13.27 -9.52 -15.58
CA SER A 325 -12.57 -9.67 -14.30
C SER A 325 -11.67 -8.47 -14.07
N VAL A 326 -11.66 -7.99 -12.84
CA VAL A 326 -10.80 -6.90 -12.35
C VAL A 326 -10.16 -7.41 -11.08
N LEU A 327 -8.83 -7.50 -11.06
CA LEU A 327 -8.09 -7.73 -9.83
C LEU A 327 -7.97 -6.39 -9.08
N LEU A 328 -8.33 -6.39 -7.81
CA LEU A 328 -8.24 -5.22 -6.94
C LEU A 328 -6.88 -5.19 -6.28
N ASN A 329 -6.23 -4.02 -6.30
CA ASN A 329 -4.92 -3.78 -5.71
C ASN A 329 -3.91 -4.94 -5.93
N PRO A 330 -3.73 -5.38 -7.20
CA PRO A 330 -2.94 -6.56 -7.51
C PRO A 330 -1.47 -6.37 -7.10
N THR A 331 -0.91 -7.40 -6.49
CA THR A 331 0.47 -7.51 -6.03
C THR A 331 1.28 -8.44 -6.94
N LEU A 332 2.59 -8.58 -6.71
CA LEU A 332 3.39 -9.57 -7.46
C LEU A 332 2.90 -11.00 -7.24
N ILE A 333 2.33 -11.32 -6.07
CA ILE A 333 1.91 -12.71 -5.78
C ILE A 333 0.69 -13.12 -6.61
N ASP A 334 -0.18 -12.18 -6.98
CA ASP A 334 -1.30 -12.41 -7.90
C ASP A 334 -0.86 -12.90 -9.28
N THR A 335 0.41 -12.68 -9.60
CA THR A 335 1.03 -12.98 -10.89
C THR A 335 1.94 -14.21 -10.85
N ARG A 336 2.13 -14.82 -9.67
CA ARG A 336 2.99 -16.00 -9.48
C ARG A 336 2.18 -17.29 -9.35
N PRO A 337 2.73 -18.44 -9.76
CA PRO A 337 2.16 -19.75 -9.46
C PRO A 337 2.37 -20.17 -8.00
N SER A 338 2.51 -19.26 -7.04
CA SER A 338 2.90 -19.60 -5.66
C SER A 338 1.73 -19.40 -4.71
N GLY A 339 1.23 -20.48 -4.12
CA GLY A 339 0.28 -20.46 -3.02
C GLY A 339 -1.11 -19.90 -3.31
N SER A 340 -1.90 -19.78 -2.24
CA SER A 340 -3.15 -19.04 -2.24
C SER A 340 -2.91 -17.61 -1.80
N VAL A 341 -3.35 -16.64 -2.61
CA VAL A 341 -3.10 -15.21 -2.39
C VAL A 341 -3.74 -14.73 -1.08
N ALA A 342 -4.88 -15.31 -0.71
CA ALA A 342 -5.61 -14.93 0.51
C ALA A 342 -4.92 -15.34 1.83
N LEU A 343 -3.94 -16.26 1.80
CA LEU A 343 -3.30 -16.80 3.00
C LEU A 343 -1.88 -16.25 3.24
N VAL A 344 -1.46 -15.25 2.46
CA VAL A 344 -0.13 -14.66 2.55
C VAL A 344 -0.17 -13.47 3.52
N PRO A 345 0.62 -13.49 4.61
CA PRO A 345 0.78 -12.32 5.47
C PRO A 345 1.31 -11.13 4.65
N GLY A 346 0.62 -9.99 4.69
CA GLY A 346 0.98 -8.82 3.89
C GLY A 346 0.47 -8.85 2.44
N ALA A 347 -0.47 -9.73 2.07
CA ALA A 347 -1.19 -9.63 0.79
C ALA A 347 -1.99 -8.32 0.65
N ASP A 348 -2.34 -7.73 1.79
CA ASP A 348 -2.93 -6.42 1.99
C ASP A 348 -1.90 -5.29 2.10
N SER A 349 -0.60 -5.60 2.23
CA SER A 349 0.47 -4.60 2.26
C SER A 349 0.58 -3.91 0.90
N ALA A 350 0.72 -2.59 0.91
CA ALA A 350 1.13 -1.78 -0.23
C ALA A 350 2.67 -1.72 -0.38
N ASP A 351 3.41 -2.68 0.16
CA ASP A 351 4.86 -2.82 -0.03
C ASP A 351 5.23 -3.08 -1.51
N GLN A 352 4.23 -3.48 -2.33
CA GLN A 352 4.37 -3.77 -3.76
C GLN A 352 3.13 -3.35 -4.59
N PRO A 353 2.81 -2.05 -4.79
CA PRO A 353 1.71 -1.65 -5.69
C PRO A 353 2.14 -1.65 -7.17
N ASP A 354 3.43 -1.84 -7.47
CA ASP A 354 3.96 -1.78 -8.82
C ASP A 354 4.55 -3.12 -9.23
N ARG A 355 3.69 -3.99 -9.77
CA ARG A 355 3.98 -4.90 -10.91
C ARG A 355 2.78 -5.81 -11.14
N LEU A 356 1.83 -5.33 -11.94
CA LEU A 356 0.96 -6.20 -12.72
C LEU A 356 1.80 -6.89 -13.79
N THR A 357 2.07 -8.17 -13.62
CA THR A 357 2.68 -9.04 -14.64
C THR A 357 1.61 -9.93 -15.27
N LEU A 358 1.50 -9.90 -16.61
CA LEU A 358 0.81 -10.92 -17.40
C LEU A 358 1.73 -12.13 -17.55
N GLN A 359 1.21 -13.34 -17.37
CA GLN A 359 1.88 -14.57 -17.80
C GLN A 359 1.00 -15.32 -18.81
N LEU A 360 1.52 -15.55 -20.00
CA LEU A 360 1.02 -16.52 -20.97
C LEU A 360 2.06 -17.63 -21.08
N ARG A 361 1.65 -18.90 -20.96
CA ARG A 361 2.47 -20.02 -21.43
C ARG A 361 2.41 -20.05 -22.95
N TYR A 362 3.55 -20.25 -23.59
CA TYR A 362 3.60 -20.60 -25.00
C TYR A 362 4.47 -21.81 -25.25
N LEU A 363 4.11 -22.51 -26.31
CA LEU A 363 4.89 -23.61 -26.86
C LEU A 363 6.00 -23.02 -27.73
N LYS A 364 7.21 -23.55 -27.63
CA LYS A 364 8.33 -23.11 -28.50
C LYS A 364 7.94 -23.28 -29.97
N GLU A 365 8.48 -22.46 -30.87
CA GLU A 365 8.08 -22.35 -32.29
C GLU A 365 8.10 -23.68 -33.10
N ASN A 366 8.66 -24.76 -32.55
CA ASN A 366 8.77 -26.08 -33.19
C ASN A 366 7.95 -27.20 -32.52
N VAL A 367 7.06 -26.87 -31.58
CA VAL A 367 6.26 -27.87 -30.85
C VAL A 367 4.87 -28.01 -31.47
N ASP A 368 4.62 -29.16 -32.10
CA ASP A 368 3.32 -29.49 -32.67
C ASP A 368 2.32 -29.89 -31.56
N TRP A 369 1.47 -28.93 -31.19
CA TRP A 369 0.45 -29.08 -30.17
C TRP A 369 -0.68 -30.04 -30.56
N SER A 370 -0.82 -30.34 -31.85
CA SER A 370 -1.93 -31.14 -32.37
C SER A 370 -1.69 -32.66 -32.25
N SER A 371 -0.44 -33.09 -32.06
CA SER A 371 -0.05 -34.51 -32.04
C SER A 371 0.80 -34.95 -30.86
N ALA A 372 1.27 -34.04 -30.00
CA ALA A 372 2.18 -34.38 -28.90
C ALA A 372 1.43 -34.90 -27.63
N PRO A 373 1.97 -35.91 -26.92
CA PRO A 373 1.46 -36.36 -25.62
C PRO A 373 1.43 -35.26 -24.56
N ALA A 374 0.46 -35.30 -23.66
CA ALA A 374 0.25 -34.25 -22.65
C ALA A 374 1.43 -34.06 -21.68
N GLU A 375 2.16 -35.13 -21.32
CA GLU A 375 3.41 -35.01 -20.55
C GLU A 375 4.52 -34.27 -21.32
N GLN A 376 4.60 -34.45 -22.64
CA GLN A 376 5.62 -33.81 -23.48
C GLN A 376 5.31 -32.32 -23.67
N LEU A 377 4.04 -31.94 -23.83
CA LEU A 377 3.61 -30.53 -23.87
C LEU A 377 3.82 -29.78 -22.54
N ARG A 378 4.07 -30.51 -21.45
CA ARG A 378 4.35 -29.97 -20.11
C ARG A 378 5.84 -29.96 -19.76
N SER A 379 6.72 -30.49 -20.61
CA SER A 379 8.16 -30.56 -20.33
C SER A 379 8.85 -29.22 -20.54
N GLU A 380 9.97 -28.99 -19.82
CA GLU A 380 10.84 -27.81 -19.99
C GLU A 380 11.43 -27.70 -21.41
N GLU A 381 11.54 -28.84 -22.10
CA GLU A 381 12.00 -28.88 -23.49
C GLU A 381 10.94 -28.32 -24.46
N SER A 382 9.65 -28.50 -24.18
CA SER A 382 8.54 -28.10 -25.06
C SER A 382 7.92 -26.74 -24.72
N THR A 383 8.15 -26.26 -23.50
CA THR A 383 7.61 -24.98 -23.01
C THR A 383 8.73 -23.95 -22.90
N GLY A 384 8.45 -22.72 -23.33
CA GLY A 384 9.29 -21.58 -22.93
C GLY A 384 8.99 -21.27 -21.47
N GLY A 385 9.99 -21.27 -20.60
CA GLY A 385 9.83 -21.02 -19.16
C GLY A 385 9.16 -19.68 -18.83
N VAL A 386 8.86 -19.47 -17.55
CA VAL A 386 8.24 -18.25 -17.01
C VAL A 386 9.34 -17.22 -16.71
N LEU A 387 9.23 -16.01 -17.27
CA LEU A 387 10.18 -14.91 -17.01
C LEU A 387 9.57 -13.84 -16.08
N PRO A 388 10.26 -13.44 -15.00
CA PRO A 388 10.01 -12.17 -14.30
C PRO A 388 10.44 -10.98 -15.17
N LEU A 389 9.65 -9.89 -15.19
CA LEU A 389 9.94 -8.65 -15.95
C LEU A 389 11.34 -8.04 -15.66
N ALA A 390 11.86 -8.25 -14.44
CA ALA A 390 13.19 -7.77 -14.04
C ALA A 390 14.34 -8.55 -14.70
N ASP A 391 14.16 -9.85 -14.97
CA ASP A 391 15.19 -10.70 -15.58
C ASP A 391 15.22 -10.55 -17.11
N TYR A 392 14.14 -10.04 -17.71
CA TYR A 392 14.13 -9.61 -19.11
C TYR A 392 14.96 -8.34 -19.34
N LEU A 393 14.99 -7.42 -18.38
CA LEU A 393 15.70 -6.15 -18.51
C LEU A 393 17.20 -6.25 -18.23
N LEU A 394 17.63 -7.19 -17.38
CA LEU A 394 19.04 -7.35 -17.01
C LEU A 394 19.87 -8.19 -17.99
N ASN A 395 19.26 -9.07 -18.78
CA ASN A 395 19.96 -9.87 -19.78
C ASN A 395 20.20 -9.18 -21.15
N GLN A 396 19.85 -7.90 -21.29
CA GLN A 396 20.19 -7.10 -22.47
C GLN A 396 21.51 -6.31 -22.35
N LEU A 397 22.18 -6.32 -21.18
CA LEU A 397 23.42 -5.55 -21.00
C LEU A 397 24.72 -6.33 -21.31
N PHE A 398 24.65 -7.60 -21.72
CA PHE A 398 25.85 -8.40 -22.03
C PHE A 398 25.85 -9.13 -23.38
N VAL A 399 25.05 -8.71 -24.38
CA VAL A 399 25.33 -9.15 -25.77
C VAL A 399 24.95 -8.07 -26.78
N CYS A 400 25.77 -7.02 -26.90
CA CYS A 400 25.97 -6.31 -28.18
C CYS A 400 27.19 -5.38 -28.17
N THR A 401 28.38 -5.97 -28.07
CA THR A 401 29.57 -5.40 -28.73
C THR A 401 30.25 -6.49 -29.55
N LYS A 402 29.77 -6.69 -30.78
CA LYS A 402 30.64 -6.97 -31.94
C LYS A 402 29.83 -7.00 -33.25
N SER A 403 30.07 -5.96 -34.05
CA SER A 403 30.32 -6.02 -35.49
C SER A 403 29.19 -6.46 -36.42
N VAL A 404 28.46 -5.45 -36.92
CA VAL A 404 28.00 -5.40 -38.32
C VAL A 404 29.12 -4.76 -39.15
N TYR A 405 29.68 -5.50 -40.12
CA TYR A 405 30.22 -4.93 -41.36
C TYR A 405 30.14 -5.96 -42.50
N SER A 406 29.67 -5.47 -43.66
CA SER A 406 29.52 -6.13 -44.98
C SER A 406 28.39 -7.17 -45.09
N GLY A 407 27.56 -7.20 -46.14
CA GLY A 407 27.53 -6.45 -47.40
C GLY A 407 26.24 -6.78 -48.16
N SER A 408 25.92 -5.91 -49.10
CA SER A 408 24.75 -5.86 -50.00
C SER A 408 24.51 -7.09 -50.88
N GLU A 409 23.25 -7.38 -51.24
CA GLU A 409 22.75 -7.36 -52.63
C GLU A 409 21.23 -7.60 -52.79
N ARG A 410 20.69 -7.15 -53.95
CA ARG A 410 19.30 -6.99 -54.42
C ARG A 410 18.60 -8.31 -54.79
N ILE A 411 17.25 -8.36 -54.92
CA ILE A 411 16.44 -8.37 -56.20
C ILE A 411 14.98 -8.69 -55.74
N SER A 412 13.91 -7.89 -55.93
CA SER A 412 13.06 -7.48 -57.08
C SER A 412 11.60 -7.96 -57.00
N ARG A 413 10.71 -7.00 -57.30
CA ARG A 413 9.23 -6.91 -57.46
C ARG A 413 8.42 -7.98 -58.23
N ASN A 414 7.09 -7.85 -58.02
CA ASN A 414 5.88 -8.24 -58.80
C ASN A 414 5.27 -9.62 -58.41
N ASP A 415 3.95 -9.82 -58.21
CA ASP A 415 2.79 -9.41 -59.02
C ASP A 415 1.47 -9.26 -58.22
N ALA A 416 0.47 -8.67 -58.89
CA ALA A 416 -0.86 -8.32 -58.43
C ALA A 416 -1.96 -9.37 -58.73
N ASN A 417 -3.15 -9.11 -58.19
CA ASN A 417 -4.51 -9.59 -58.54
C ASN A 417 -5.07 -10.86 -57.85
N SER A 418 -6.04 -10.64 -56.95
CA SER A 418 -7.42 -11.13 -57.18
C SER A 418 -8.42 -10.44 -56.24
N SER A 419 -9.47 -9.88 -56.82
CA SER A 419 -10.58 -9.17 -56.20
C SER A 419 -11.83 -10.06 -56.05
N SER A 420 -12.41 -10.12 -54.85
CA SER A 420 -13.84 -10.23 -54.50
C SER A 420 -13.88 -10.57 -53.00
N VAL A 421 -14.45 -9.76 -52.09
CA VAL A 421 -15.88 -9.50 -51.91
C VAL A 421 -16.02 -8.15 -51.20
N GLN A 422 -16.58 -7.15 -51.88
CA GLN A 422 -17.08 -5.92 -51.26
C GLN A 422 -18.55 -6.10 -50.92
N SER A 423 -18.89 -6.07 -49.63
CA SER A 423 -20.16 -5.51 -49.13
C SER A 423 -20.17 -5.62 -47.60
N SER A 424 -19.60 -4.63 -46.89
CA SER A 424 -19.90 -4.27 -45.47
C SER A 424 -18.99 -3.15 -44.90
N SER A 425 -18.51 -2.16 -45.67
CA SER A 425 -17.50 -1.18 -45.17
C SER A 425 -17.91 0.30 -45.17
N LYS A 426 -19.20 0.65 -45.25
CA LYS A 426 -19.63 2.07 -45.26
C LYS A 426 -19.93 2.71 -43.90
N ILE A 427 -19.60 2.08 -42.77
CA ILE A 427 -19.77 2.68 -41.43
C ILE A 427 -18.43 2.87 -40.67
N PHE A 428 -17.31 2.32 -41.14
CA PHE A 428 -16.02 2.38 -40.42
C PHE A 428 -14.99 3.42 -40.91
N SER A 429 -15.29 4.21 -41.95
CA SER A 429 -14.31 5.16 -42.54
C SER A 429 -14.39 6.61 -42.05
N ARG A 430 -15.07 6.89 -40.93
CA ARG A 430 -15.17 8.25 -40.35
C ARG A 430 -14.50 8.45 -38.98
N LEU A 431 -13.77 7.46 -38.46
CA LEU A 431 -13.10 7.55 -37.15
C LEU A 431 -11.57 7.43 -37.19
N LEU A 432 -10.96 7.39 -38.38
CA LEU A 432 -9.51 7.39 -38.55
C LEU A 432 -9.09 8.54 -39.46
N SER A 433 -9.21 9.76 -38.94
CA SER A 433 -8.28 10.82 -39.36
C SER A 433 -7.08 10.69 -38.43
N PRO A 434 -5.84 10.57 -38.93
CA PRO A 434 -4.67 10.64 -38.07
C PRO A 434 -4.67 12.04 -37.46
N VAL A 435 -4.91 12.14 -36.15
CA VAL A 435 -4.52 13.32 -35.41
C VAL A 435 -3.01 13.39 -35.58
N ALA A 436 -2.55 14.41 -36.29
CA ALA A 436 -1.14 14.69 -36.43
C ALA A 436 -0.54 14.72 -35.02
N PHE A 437 0.43 13.85 -34.78
CA PHE A 437 1.21 13.84 -33.55
C PHE A 437 1.98 15.17 -33.53
N ASP A 438 1.59 16.07 -32.64
CA ASP A 438 2.41 17.23 -32.31
C ASP A 438 3.59 16.71 -31.47
N PRO A 439 4.85 16.80 -31.94
CA PRO A 439 6.00 16.30 -31.19
C PRO A 439 6.33 17.14 -29.94
N ALA A 440 5.49 18.10 -29.56
CA ALA A 440 5.78 19.09 -28.52
C ALA A 440 4.98 18.94 -27.21
N THR A 441 4.48 17.76 -26.83
CA THR A 441 4.12 17.51 -25.42
C THR A 441 5.37 17.37 -24.57
N THR A 442 6.01 18.51 -24.36
CA THR A 442 7.04 18.75 -23.35
C THR A 442 6.46 18.33 -22.01
N PHE A 443 7.14 17.45 -21.26
CA PHE A 443 6.87 17.26 -19.83
C PHE A 443 7.01 18.62 -19.16
N SER A 444 5.90 19.31 -18.88
CA SER A 444 5.93 20.62 -18.23
C SER A 444 6.22 20.42 -16.74
N LEU A 445 7.50 20.49 -16.36
CA LEU A 445 7.91 20.60 -14.96
C LEU A 445 7.21 21.80 -14.33
N LYS A 446 6.57 21.60 -13.17
CA LYS A 446 5.94 22.71 -12.43
C LYS A 446 7.03 23.44 -11.65
N MET A 447 7.13 24.75 -11.84
CA MET A 447 8.05 25.57 -11.04
C MET A 447 7.54 25.63 -9.60
N ALA A 448 8.44 25.46 -8.64
CA ALA A 448 8.14 25.44 -7.22
C ALA A 448 9.05 26.41 -6.44
N HIS A 449 8.48 26.94 -5.35
CA HIS A 449 9.19 27.68 -4.33
C HIS A 449 9.10 26.86 -3.03
N VAL A 450 10.25 26.58 -2.42
CA VAL A 450 10.37 25.81 -1.18
C VAL A 450 10.81 26.74 -0.05
N LEU A 451 10.14 26.65 1.09
CA LEU A 451 10.56 27.25 2.36
C LEU A 451 11.05 26.15 3.30
N ILE A 452 12.23 26.30 3.88
CA ILE A 452 12.76 25.42 4.92
C ILE A 452 12.90 26.23 6.20
N ILE A 453 12.21 25.81 7.27
CA ILE A 453 12.28 26.39 8.61
C ILE A 453 13.11 25.45 9.49
N GLY A 454 14.05 25.97 10.27
CA GLY A 454 15.10 25.18 10.92
C GLY A 454 16.25 24.86 9.96
N ALA A 455 16.51 25.77 9.01
CA ALA A 455 17.41 25.56 7.88
C ALA A 455 18.90 25.48 8.24
N SER A 456 19.29 25.88 9.45
CA SER A 456 20.67 25.75 9.94
C SER A 456 20.98 24.35 10.48
N SER A 457 19.97 23.49 10.65
CA SER A 457 20.16 22.11 11.10
C SER A 457 20.91 21.25 10.06
N TRP A 458 21.67 20.27 10.55
CA TRP A 458 22.44 19.36 9.68
C TRP A 458 21.55 18.62 8.66
N ILE A 459 20.37 18.16 9.07
CA ILE A 459 19.45 17.48 8.16
C ILE A 459 18.86 18.45 7.12
N ALA A 460 18.62 19.71 7.48
CA ALA A 460 18.20 20.72 6.53
C ALA A 460 19.28 21.00 5.49
N GLN A 461 20.56 21.07 5.89
CA GLN A 461 21.66 21.23 4.95
C GLN A 461 21.72 20.09 3.94
N LYS A 462 21.59 18.82 4.38
CA LYS A 462 21.50 17.66 3.48
C LYS A 462 20.28 17.73 2.54
N LEU A 463 19.15 18.26 3.00
CA LEU A 463 17.97 18.52 2.16
C LEU A 463 18.26 19.60 1.11
N VAL A 464 18.90 20.70 1.49
CA VAL A 464 19.30 21.79 0.58
C VAL A 464 20.24 21.27 -0.49
N ASP A 465 21.28 20.51 -0.12
CA ASP A 465 22.24 19.90 -1.05
C ASP A 465 21.52 19.01 -2.05
N SER A 466 20.59 18.17 -1.58
CA SER A 466 19.79 17.31 -2.45
C SER A 466 18.91 18.11 -3.43
N LEU A 467 18.29 19.19 -2.98
CA LEU A 467 17.49 20.06 -3.84
C LEU A 467 18.34 20.78 -4.89
N ILE A 468 19.54 21.23 -4.54
CA ILE A 468 20.49 21.86 -5.46
C ILE A 468 20.98 20.84 -6.50
N GLN A 469 21.41 19.67 -6.04
CA GLN A 469 21.96 18.61 -6.90
C GLN A 469 20.91 18.09 -7.90
N ASN A 470 19.68 17.89 -7.44
CA ASN A 470 18.60 17.33 -8.26
C ASN A 470 17.81 18.40 -9.04
N GLY A 471 17.91 19.67 -8.66
CA GLY A 471 17.16 20.80 -9.24
C GLY A 471 15.65 20.77 -8.94
N GLY A 472 15.19 19.83 -8.11
CA GLY A 472 13.78 19.61 -7.83
C GLY A 472 13.49 18.25 -7.21
N PHE A 473 12.20 17.94 -7.04
CA PHE A 473 11.71 16.68 -6.50
C PHE A 473 10.31 16.35 -7.07
N GLY A 474 9.99 15.07 -7.22
CA GLY A 474 8.76 14.64 -7.89
C GLY A 474 8.66 15.21 -9.32
N ASN A 475 7.55 15.87 -9.64
CA ASN A 475 7.35 16.59 -10.91
C ASN A 475 7.54 18.11 -10.78
N HIS A 476 8.23 18.55 -9.72
CA HIS A 476 8.45 19.95 -9.38
C HIS A 476 9.92 20.33 -9.57
N ARG A 477 10.17 21.35 -10.41
CA ARG A 477 11.47 22.00 -10.50
C ARG A 477 11.53 23.12 -9.47
N VAL A 478 12.53 23.11 -8.60
CA VAL A 478 12.68 24.14 -7.57
C VAL A 478 13.45 25.31 -8.15
N ALA A 479 12.78 26.46 -8.22
CA ALA A 479 13.32 27.69 -8.78
C ALA A 479 13.78 28.68 -7.71
N HIS A 480 13.09 28.63 -6.56
CA HIS A 480 13.32 29.49 -5.42
C HIS A 480 13.38 28.63 -4.15
N LEU A 481 14.31 28.96 -3.27
CA LEU A 481 14.48 28.35 -1.97
C LEU A 481 14.62 29.46 -0.93
N THR A 482 13.78 29.44 0.09
CA THR A 482 13.88 30.32 1.26
C THR A 482 14.34 29.49 2.45
N LEU A 483 15.46 29.88 3.04
CA LEU A 483 16.05 29.28 4.23
C LEU A 483 15.76 30.18 5.43
N ALA A 484 15.09 29.64 6.45
CA ALA A 484 14.70 30.36 7.64
C ALA A 484 15.15 29.62 8.90
N ASP A 485 15.80 30.33 9.81
CA ASP A 485 16.19 29.82 11.12
C ASP A 485 16.40 31.01 12.08
N VAL A 486 16.52 30.77 13.39
CA VAL A 486 16.73 31.85 14.38
C VAL A 486 17.98 32.66 14.06
N THR A 487 19.02 31.99 13.56
CA THR A 487 20.23 32.61 13.00
C THR A 487 20.19 32.47 11.48
N GLU A 488 20.55 33.53 10.75
CA GLU A 488 20.53 33.52 9.28
C GLU A 488 21.36 32.34 8.72
N PRO A 489 20.75 31.43 7.95
CA PRO A 489 21.45 30.26 7.41
C PRO A 489 22.53 30.61 6.38
N GLY A 490 23.59 29.80 6.32
CA GLY A 490 24.58 29.90 5.24
C GLY A 490 24.00 29.52 3.88
N ILE A 491 24.31 30.29 2.84
CA ILE A 491 23.91 29.99 1.46
C ILE A 491 25.02 29.18 0.76
N PRO A 492 24.72 28.02 0.16
CA PRO A 492 25.71 27.23 -0.57
C PRO A 492 26.26 27.98 -1.81
N PRO A 493 27.57 27.88 -2.09
CA PRO A 493 28.23 28.65 -3.16
C PRO A 493 27.85 28.21 -4.60
N GLU A 494 27.28 27.01 -4.79
CA GLU A 494 26.96 26.45 -6.11
C GLU A 494 25.44 26.39 -6.35
N SER A 495 24.84 27.45 -6.90
CA SER A 495 23.42 27.42 -7.31
C SER A 495 23.19 28.05 -8.68
N ASN A 496 23.80 27.47 -9.72
CA ASN A 496 23.74 28.03 -11.09
C ASN A 496 22.31 28.09 -11.70
N ASN A 497 21.31 27.48 -11.06
CA ASN A 497 19.95 27.36 -11.60
C ASN A 497 18.81 27.59 -10.58
N MET A 498 19.11 28.05 -9.36
CA MET A 498 18.12 28.23 -8.28
C MET A 498 18.41 29.49 -7.48
N SER A 499 17.40 30.31 -7.23
CA SER A 499 17.52 31.49 -6.36
C SER A 499 17.35 31.08 -4.91
N ILE A 500 18.41 31.22 -4.10
CA ILE A 500 18.38 30.91 -2.67
C ILE A 500 18.39 32.22 -1.88
N ASN A 501 17.45 32.39 -0.96
CA ASN A 501 17.41 33.48 0.00
C ASN A 501 17.49 32.90 1.42
N ALA A 502 18.25 33.54 2.30
CA ALA A 502 18.34 33.19 3.70
C ALA A 502 17.83 34.34 4.56
N GLN A 503 17.17 34.03 5.67
CA GLN A 503 16.70 35.05 6.60
C GLN A 503 16.67 34.52 8.04
N SER A 504 17.05 35.40 8.98
CA SER A 504 16.83 35.16 10.41
C SER A 504 15.35 35.34 10.72
N VAL A 505 14.76 34.34 11.40
CA VAL A 505 13.34 34.26 11.71
C VAL A 505 13.14 33.75 13.13
N ASP A 506 12.45 34.56 13.91
CA ASP A 506 11.86 34.14 15.19
C ASP A 506 10.42 33.70 14.93
N MET A 507 10.14 32.40 15.08
CA MET A 507 8.82 31.84 14.81
C MET A 507 7.74 32.31 15.78
N THR A 508 8.12 32.85 16.95
CA THR A 508 7.17 33.45 17.91
C THR A 508 6.79 34.89 17.54
N ASN A 509 7.52 35.50 16.60
CA ASN A 509 7.27 36.85 16.13
C ASN A 509 6.34 36.86 14.91
N SER A 510 5.19 37.51 15.04
CA SER A 510 4.16 37.55 14.00
C SER A 510 4.58 38.31 12.73
N SER A 511 5.48 39.29 12.84
CA SER A 511 5.97 40.05 11.69
C SER A 511 6.96 39.21 10.88
N HIS A 512 7.87 38.51 11.56
CA HIS A 512 8.79 37.56 10.91
C HIS A 512 8.01 36.41 10.25
N MET A 513 7.02 35.85 10.96
CA MET A 513 6.18 34.79 10.39
C MET A 513 5.43 35.25 9.15
N SER A 514 4.87 36.48 9.16
CA SER A 514 4.16 37.01 7.99
C SER A 514 5.09 37.22 6.78
N ALA A 515 6.33 37.68 7.02
CA ALA A 515 7.33 37.90 5.97
C ALA A 515 7.69 36.60 5.22
N LEU A 516 7.71 35.44 5.89
CA LEU A 516 7.95 34.13 5.26
C LEU A 516 6.96 33.81 4.12
N PHE A 517 5.75 34.36 4.20
CA PHE A 517 4.67 34.04 3.28
C PHE A 517 4.45 35.09 2.18
N GLU A 518 5.18 36.21 2.18
CA GLU A 518 5.09 37.22 1.12
C GLU A 518 5.41 36.63 -0.27
N SER A 519 6.31 35.66 -0.30
CA SER A 519 6.75 34.93 -1.48
C SER A 519 5.95 33.64 -1.76
N MET A 520 4.89 33.38 -0.97
CA MET A 520 3.90 32.32 -1.16
C MET A 520 4.52 30.95 -1.51
N PRO A 521 5.36 30.36 -0.63
CA PRO A 521 6.03 29.09 -0.88
C PRO A 521 5.05 27.93 -1.16
N HIS A 522 5.32 27.14 -2.20
CA HIS A 522 4.48 25.99 -2.55
C HIS A 522 4.64 24.84 -1.55
N PHE A 523 5.87 24.65 -1.05
CA PHE A 523 6.25 23.61 -0.11
C PHE A 523 6.95 24.22 1.09
N ILE A 524 6.64 23.72 2.28
CA ILE A 524 7.20 24.17 3.54
C ILE A 524 7.71 22.95 4.28
N PHE A 525 9.01 22.91 4.56
CA PHE A 525 9.62 21.93 5.45
C PHE A 525 9.84 22.58 6.80
N ASN A 526 9.04 22.19 7.79
CA ASN A 526 9.22 22.61 9.17
C ASN A 526 10.11 21.57 9.88
N LEU A 527 11.40 21.87 9.94
CA LEU A 527 12.44 21.06 10.57
C LEU A 527 12.85 21.65 11.92
N THR A 528 12.00 22.50 12.51
CA THR A 528 12.19 23.06 13.85
C THR A 528 12.11 21.92 14.86
N ALA A 529 13.26 21.29 15.09
CA ALA A 529 13.40 20.08 15.88
C ALA A 529 13.99 20.41 17.25
N MET A 530 13.58 19.62 18.23
CA MET A 530 14.03 19.71 19.62
C MET A 530 15.49 19.29 19.73
N THR A 531 16.33 20.19 20.24
CA THR A 531 17.71 19.90 20.66
C THR A 531 17.72 19.60 22.16
N ASP A 532 18.83 19.11 22.72
CA ASP A 532 18.97 18.93 24.18
C ASP A 532 18.72 20.25 24.96
N ARG A 533 18.82 21.41 24.29
CA ARG A 533 18.41 22.72 24.83
C ARG A 533 16.97 22.73 25.33
N VAL A 534 16.06 22.00 24.69
CA VAL A 534 14.65 21.96 25.10
C VAL A 534 14.40 20.99 26.25
N GLU A 535 15.16 19.89 26.31
CA GLU A 535 15.13 19.00 27.48
C GLU A 535 15.73 19.70 28.71
N ALA A 536 16.73 20.57 28.51
CA ALA A 536 17.32 21.39 29.56
C ALA A 536 16.45 22.58 29.98
N ASP A 537 15.63 23.12 29.06
CA ASP A 537 14.74 24.27 29.29
C ASP A 537 13.38 24.09 28.59
N VAL A 538 12.39 23.66 29.36
CA VAL A 538 11.02 23.39 28.89
C VAL A 538 10.33 24.63 28.34
N GLU A 539 10.66 25.84 28.84
CA GLU A 539 10.04 27.08 28.36
C GLU A 539 10.48 27.42 26.94
N VAL A 540 11.74 27.14 26.60
CA VAL A 540 12.25 27.23 25.22
C VAL A 540 11.50 26.26 24.31
N GLY A 541 11.21 25.05 24.79
CA GLY A 541 10.40 24.07 24.05
C GLY A 541 8.99 24.54 23.74
N TYR A 542 8.30 25.11 24.72
CA TYR A 542 6.95 25.65 24.52
C TYR A 542 6.96 26.84 23.56
N ALA A 543 7.88 27.78 23.73
CA ALA A 543 7.97 28.96 22.88
C ALA A 543 8.32 28.59 21.42
N GLU A 544 9.43 27.88 21.22
CA GLU A 544 9.95 27.63 19.87
C GLU A 544 9.09 26.61 19.09
N VAL A 545 8.64 25.53 19.73
CA VAL A 545 7.92 24.46 19.01
C VAL A 545 6.40 24.56 19.11
N LEU A 546 5.82 24.90 20.27
CA LEU A 546 4.36 25.02 20.35
C LEU A 546 3.88 26.37 19.85
N GLU A 547 4.32 27.46 20.46
CA GLU A 547 3.84 28.81 20.15
C GLU A 547 4.24 29.22 18.73
N GLY A 548 5.50 28.98 18.34
CA GLY A 548 5.97 29.23 16.99
C GLY A 548 5.19 28.47 15.92
N SER A 549 4.92 27.18 16.15
CA SER A 549 4.17 26.37 15.20
C SER A 549 2.67 26.69 15.18
N LEU A 550 2.09 27.12 16.31
CA LEU A 550 0.73 27.67 16.36
C LEU A 550 0.63 28.96 15.56
N LEU A 551 1.64 29.84 15.64
CA LEU A 551 1.68 31.08 14.88
C LEU A 551 1.83 30.81 13.37
N LEU A 552 2.61 29.80 12.99
CA LEU A 552 2.71 29.32 11.61
C LEU A 552 1.31 28.90 11.08
N LEU A 553 0.59 28.07 11.84
CA LEU A 553 -0.77 27.63 11.50
C LEU A 553 -1.75 28.80 11.37
N ASP A 554 -1.75 29.72 12.33
CA ASP A 554 -2.65 30.87 12.33
C ASP A 554 -2.35 31.83 11.16
N THR A 555 -1.08 32.03 10.83
CA THR A 555 -0.65 32.84 9.69
C THR A 555 -1.15 32.22 8.38
N MET A 556 -0.95 30.91 8.18
CA MET A 556 -1.46 30.20 7.01
C MET A 556 -2.99 30.29 6.92
N ARG A 557 -3.70 30.13 8.04
CA ARG A 557 -5.17 30.25 8.08
C ARG A 557 -5.66 31.64 7.67
N LYS A 558 -4.93 32.70 8.01
CA LYS A 558 -5.27 34.09 7.64
C LYS A 558 -5.09 34.39 6.15
N LEU A 559 -4.27 33.60 5.44
CA LEU A 559 -4.03 33.75 3.99
C LEU A 559 -5.15 33.18 3.11
N GLY A 560 -6.21 32.62 3.70
CA GLY A 560 -7.44 32.24 3.00
C GLY A 560 -7.26 31.00 2.11
N ASP A 561 -7.41 31.17 0.79
CA ASP A 561 -7.40 30.06 -0.17
C ASP A 561 -6.01 29.47 -0.45
N TYR A 562 -4.96 30.09 0.10
CA TYR A 562 -3.60 29.63 -0.02
C TYR A 562 -3.34 28.37 0.83
N LYS A 563 -3.02 27.26 0.15
CA LYS A 563 -2.83 25.94 0.78
C LYS A 563 -1.48 25.34 0.38
N PRO A 564 -0.37 25.79 0.99
CA PRO A 564 0.94 25.21 0.72
C PRO A 564 0.99 23.79 1.30
N ARG A 565 1.92 22.98 0.77
CA ARG A 565 2.18 21.65 1.32
C ARG A 565 3.20 21.75 2.44
N LEU A 566 2.77 21.46 3.67
CA LEU A 566 3.61 21.50 4.86
C LEU A 566 4.07 20.10 5.25
N VAL A 567 5.38 19.90 5.41
CA VAL A 567 5.97 18.69 5.99
C VAL A 567 6.56 19.07 7.34
N PHE A 568 6.10 18.41 8.41
CA PHE A 568 6.64 18.57 9.75
C PHE A 568 7.49 17.35 10.12
N ALA A 569 8.73 17.57 10.54
CA ALA A 569 9.62 16.51 10.99
C ALA A 569 9.45 16.30 12.51
N SER A 570 8.63 15.32 12.87
CA SER A 570 8.45 14.86 14.25
C SER A 570 9.43 13.71 14.59
N SER A 571 9.26 13.09 15.77
CA SER A 571 10.14 12.08 16.34
C SER A 571 9.39 10.81 16.74
N VAL A 572 10.03 9.65 16.55
CA VAL A 572 9.51 8.34 16.99
C VAL A 572 9.29 8.25 18.51
N ASN A 573 9.89 9.15 19.28
CA ASN A 573 9.70 9.22 20.72
C ASN A 573 8.30 9.71 21.12
N CYS A 574 7.51 10.23 20.18
CA CYS A 574 6.14 10.70 20.39
C CYS A 574 5.07 9.58 20.38
N CYS A 575 5.42 8.32 20.08
CA CYS A 575 4.46 7.20 19.94
C CYS A 575 3.77 6.78 21.26
N HIS A 576 2.57 6.19 21.16
CA HIS A 576 1.75 5.75 22.31
C HIS A 576 2.18 4.37 22.88
N PRO A 577 1.92 4.07 24.17
CA PRO A 577 2.15 2.74 24.79
C PRO A 577 1.25 1.60 24.27
N LEU A 578 0.42 1.83 23.25
CA LEU A 578 -0.38 0.78 22.59
C LEU A 578 0.23 0.33 21.25
N GLU A 579 1.16 1.10 20.69
CA GLU A 579 2.01 0.72 19.53
C GLU A 579 3.31 0.03 19.99
N ILE A 580 3.50 -0.08 21.30
CA ILE A 580 4.60 -0.81 21.95
C ILE A 580 3.92 -1.91 22.77
N VAL A 581 4.39 -3.16 22.63
CA VAL A 581 3.92 -4.30 23.44
C VAL A 581 3.79 -3.87 24.90
N ALA A 582 2.56 -3.91 25.42
CA ALA A 582 2.18 -3.45 26.74
C ALA A 582 3.02 -4.10 27.84
N SER A 583 4.14 -3.47 28.22
CA SER A 583 4.88 -3.87 29.41
C SER A 583 5.66 -2.75 30.11
N GLN A 584 5.81 -1.55 29.54
CA GLN A 584 6.50 -0.46 30.24
C GLN A 584 5.82 0.90 29.98
N ALA A 585 5.46 1.57 31.07
CA ALA A 585 4.91 2.92 31.02
C ALA A 585 6.05 3.91 30.78
N ASN A 586 6.16 4.42 29.55
CA ASN A 586 7.07 5.50 29.23
C ASN A 586 6.48 6.84 29.71
N THR A 587 7.20 7.54 30.57
CA THR A 587 6.96 8.97 30.83
C THR A 587 7.51 9.76 29.64
N SER A 588 6.64 10.22 28.73
CA SER A 588 7.05 11.08 27.61
C SER A 588 7.74 12.35 28.14
N SER A 589 8.82 12.77 27.49
CA SER A 589 9.50 14.02 27.81
C SER A 589 8.61 15.25 27.50
N ALA A 590 8.95 16.42 28.02
CA ALA A 590 8.24 17.66 27.71
C ALA A 590 8.34 18.01 26.20
N SER A 591 9.44 17.62 25.56
CA SER A 591 9.64 17.84 24.13
C SER A 591 8.76 16.94 23.27
N ASP A 592 8.65 15.64 23.61
CA ASP A 592 7.77 14.68 22.94
C ASP A 592 6.29 15.07 23.08
N ALA A 593 5.91 15.53 24.26
CA ALA A 593 4.54 15.99 24.51
C ALA A 593 4.17 17.20 23.64
N THR A 594 5.11 18.12 23.44
CA THR A 594 4.91 19.34 22.65
C THR A 594 4.79 19.04 21.15
N GLN A 595 5.68 18.20 20.61
CA GLN A 595 5.58 17.78 19.21
C GLN A 595 4.26 17.05 18.95
N ARG A 596 3.87 16.11 19.83
CA ARG A 596 2.60 15.39 19.71
C ARG A 596 1.39 16.32 19.72
N ALA A 597 1.40 17.34 20.58
CA ALA A 597 0.33 18.35 20.59
C ALA A 597 0.22 19.07 19.25
N PHE A 598 1.35 19.35 18.60
CA PHE A 598 1.37 19.96 17.28
C PHE A 598 0.91 19.01 16.16
N GLU A 599 1.24 17.71 16.22
CA GLU A 599 0.73 16.71 15.27
C GLU A 599 -0.80 16.68 15.22
N GLU A 600 -1.45 16.65 16.38
CA GLU A 600 -2.92 16.69 16.52
C GLU A 600 -3.53 17.95 15.87
N LEU A 601 -2.86 19.10 16.04
CA LEU A 601 -3.28 20.37 15.45
C LEU A 601 -3.11 20.39 13.92
N LEU A 602 -2.05 19.77 13.41
CA LEU A 602 -1.82 19.62 11.97
C LEU A 602 -2.88 18.70 11.33
N GLU A 603 -3.22 17.60 11.99
CA GLU A 603 -4.26 16.68 11.52
C GLU A 603 -5.62 17.37 11.48
N ASP A 604 -6.04 18.03 12.56
CA ASP A 604 -7.33 18.73 12.59
C ASP A 604 -7.40 19.86 11.56
N SER A 605 -6.31 20.63 11.39
CA SER A 605 -6.23 21.70 10.39
C SER A 605 -6.31 21.17 8.96
N THR A 606 -5.66 20.03 8.70
CA THR A 606 -5.71 19.38 7.38
C THR A 606 -7.08 18.77 7.10
N ARG A 607 -7.70 18.10 8.10
CA ARG A 607 -9.05 17.54 8.02
C ARG A 607 -10.11 18.60 7.73
N LYS A 608 -9.95 19.80 8.30
CA LYS A 608 -10.81 20.97 8.02
C LYS A 608 -10.50 21.65 6.69
N GLY A 609 -9.46 21.21 5.98
CA GLY A 609 -9.04 21.77 4.69
C GLY A 609 -8.43 23.17 4.80
N VAL A 610 -7.97 23.57 5.99
CA VAL A 610 -7.31 24.87 6.25
C VAL A 610 -5.94 24.92 5.58
N LEU A 611 -5.23 23.80 5.58
CA LEU A 611 -3.93 23.61 4.94
C LEU A 611 -3.81 22.18 4.44
N THR A 612 -2.67 21.83 3.86
CA THR A 612 -2.35 20.42 3.66
C THR A 612 -1.01 20.08 4.26
N ALA A 613 -1.03 19.32 5.36
CA ALA A 613 0.17 18.92 6.07
C ALA A 613 0.35 17.40 6.15
N THR A 614 1.61 17.03 6.36
CA THR A 614 2.06 15.71 6.77
C THR A 614 3.12 15.86 7.87
N SER A 615 2.89 15.25 9.03
CA SER A 615 3.91 14.97 10.04
C SER A 615 4.56 13.62 9.77
N ILE A 616 5.89 13.57 9.80
CA ILE A 616 6.65 12.33 9.75
C ILE A 616 7.52 12.19 10.99
N ARG A 617 7.38 11.08 11.73
CA ARG A 617 8.18 10.76 12.90
C ARG A 617 9.45 10.03 12.46
N LEU A 618 10.57 10.73 12.52
CA LEU A 618 11.88 10.22 12.06
C LEU A 618 12.49 9.24 13.09
N PRO A 619 13.13 8.13 12.65
CA PRO A 619 13.95 7.29 13.51
C PRO A 619 15.21 8.02 13.98
N ILE A 620 16.08 7.32 14.72
CA ILE A 620 17.40 7.86 15.06
C ILE A 620 18.21 7.99 13.77
N ILE A 621 18.42 9.23 13.33
CA ILE A 621 19.18 9.51 12.11
C ILE A 621 20.68 9.40 12.39
N VAL A 622 21.38 8.58 11.61
CA VAL A 622 22.82 8.31 11.68
C VAL A 622 23.45 8.47 10.28
N ILE A 623 24.75 8.63 10.13
CA ILE A 623 25.75 8.92 11.14
C ILE A 623 25.87 10.44 11.24
N ARG A 624 25.52 11.00 12.40
CA ARG A 624 25.55 12.45 12.62
C ARG A 624 27.00 12.95 12.72
N PRO A 625 27.30 14.19 12.32
CA PRO A 625 28.60 14.81 12.58
C PRO A 625 28.85 15.00 14.08
N ASP A 626 30.12 15.15 14.47
CA ASP A 626 30.54 15.48 15.84
C ASP A 626 30.11 16.92 16.15
N THR A 627 28.98 17.07 16.85
CA THR A 627 28.47 18.37 17.32
C THR A 627 28.67 18.45 18.82
N SER A 628 29.19 19.58 19.31
CA SER A 628 29.37 19.86 20.75
C SER A 628 28.09 19.77 21.57
N ASP A 629 26.94 19.80 20.90
CA ASP A 629 25.63 19.64 21.51
C ASP A 629 25.40 18.14 21.74
N SER A 630 25.39 17.72 23.00
CA SER A 630 24.85 16.41 23.34
C SER A 630 23.45 16.33 22.75
N VAL A 631 23.11 15.18 22.18
CA VAL A 631 21.72 14.82 21.94
C VAL A 631 21.53 13.51 22.68
N THR A 632 20.39 13.30 23.32
CA THR A 632 20.04 12.08 24.07
C THR A 632 20.37 10.75 23.33
N PHE A 633 20.47 10.76 21.98
CA PHE A 633 20.82 9.61 21.12
C PHE A 633 22.16 9.73 20.37
N SER A 634 23.00 10.71 20.71
CA SER A 634 24.31 10.94 20.08
C SER A 634 25.22 9.71 20.17
N TYR A 635 25.12 8.92 21.25
CA TYR A 635 25.88 7.68 21.46
C TYR A 635 25.82 6.72 20.27
N VAL A 636 24.67 6.60 19.59
CA VAL A 636 24.50 5.71 18.43
C VAL A 636 25.38 6.16 17.27
N SER A 637 25.45 7.46 16.99
CA SER A 637 26.35 8.00 15.96
C SER A 637 27.81 7.95 16.42
N ASN A 638 28.10 8.31 17.67
CA ASN A 638 29.47 8.29 18.21
C ASN A 638 30.12 6.92 18.06
N VAL A 639 29.41 5.85 18.40
CA VAL A 639 29.92 4.47 18.28
C VAL A 639 30.17 4.05 16.83
N LEU A 640 29.36 4.51 15.87
CA LEU A 640 29.56 4.22 14.45
C LEU A 640 30.63 5.12 13.81
N ARG A 641 30.96 6.27 14.42
CA ARG A 641 31.76 7.36 13.84
C ARG A 641 33.15 7.51 14.45
N ASP A 642 33.21 7.68 15.76
CA ASP A 642 34.40 8.13 16.48
C ASP A 642 35.52 7.08 16.43
N PRO A 643 35.23 5.76 16.52
CA PRO A 643 36.24 4.73 16.34
C PRO A 643 36.99 4.80 15.00
N TRP A 644 36.31 5.18 13.92
CA TRP A 644 36.95 5.35 12.60
C TRP A 644 37.99 6.48 12.59
N HIS A 645 37.86 7.44 13.52
CA HIS A 645 38.75 8.57 13.68
C HIS A 645 39.77 8.36 14.81
N GLY A 646 39.92 7.13 15.30
CA GLY A 646 40.86 6.80 16.37
C GLY A 646 40.43 7.29 17.77
N LYS A 647 39.17 7.72 17.94
CA LYS A 647 38.61 8.15 19.22
C LYS A 647 37.85 6.98 19.87
N GLU A 648 37.98 6.83 21.18
CA GLU A 648 37.16 5.87 21.92
C GLU A 648 35.69 6.33 21.97
N ALA A 649 34.76 5.37 21.85
CA ALA A 649 33.34 5.62 21.97
C ALA A 649 32.71 4.69 22.99
N GLU A 650 32.05 5.25 24.01
CA GLU A 650 31.34 4.49 25.01
C GLU A 650 29.89 4.25 24.58
N PHE A 651 29.44 2.99 24.63
CA PHE A 651 28.07 2.62 24.37
C PHE A 651 27.35 2.25 25.68
N PRO A 652 26.31 2.99 26.09
CA PRO A 652 25.67 2.81 27.39
C PRO A 652 24.64 1.66 27.41
N PHE A 653 24.45 0.96 26.29
CA PHE A 653 23.41 -0.06 26.12
C PHE A 653 23.98 -1.48 26.11
N SER A 654 23.15 -2.44 26.52
CA SER A 654 23.47 -3.87 26.42
C SER A 654 23.58 -4.33 24.96
N ASP A 655 24.33 -5.41 24.71
CA ASP A 655 24.42 -6.04 23.40
C ASP A 655 23.08 -6.41 22.75
N SER A 656 22.09 -6.76 23.57
CA SER A 656 20.76 -7.18 23.14
C SER A 656 19.78 -6.02 22.93
N SER A 657 20.18 -4.79 23.28
CA SER A 657 19.32 -3.62 23.14
C SER A 657 19.01 -3.37 21.67
N LEU A 658 17.72 -3.25 21.36
CA LEU A 658 17.21 -2.97 20.01
C LEU A 658 17.14 -1.47 19.77
N ILE A 659 17.61 -1.03 18.61
CA ILE A 659 17.65 0.37 18.19
C ILE A 659 17.18 0.46 16.74
N THR A 660 16.25 1.38 16.46
CA THR A 660 15.81 1.68 15.09
C THR A 660 16.55 2.91 14.55
N ILE A 661 17.30 2.73 13.45
CA ILE A 661 18.13 3.80 12.85
C ILE A 661 17.77 4.03 11.37
N ALA A 662 18.10 5.21 10.84
CA ALA A 662 18.03 5.52 9.41
C ALA A 662 19.15 6.48 8.99
N SER A 663 19.53 6.49 7.73
CA SER A 663 20.55 7.41 7.21
C SER A 663 20.01 8.83 7.00
N SER A 664 20.92 9.81 6.89
CA SER A 664 20.56 11.16 6.43
C SER A 664 19.94 11.15 5.03
N ARG A 665 20.41 10.27 4.13
CA ARG A 665 19.84 10.08 2.79
C ARG A 665 18.41 9.57 2.84
N ALA A 666 18.12 8.58 3.69
CA ALA A 666 16.76 8.10 3.90
C ALA A 666 15.87 9.21 4.49
N ALA A 667 16.36 9.96 5.48
CA ALA A 667 15.62 11.08 6.06
C ALA A 667 15.27 12.18 5.05
N VAL A 668 16.21 12.57 4.18
CA VAL A 668 15.94 13.52 3.07
C VAL A 668 14.91 12.93 2.09
N GLY A 669 15.05 11.65 1.76
CA GLY A 669 14.07 10.92 0.94
C GLY A 669 12.67 10.96 1.55
N PHE A 670 12.55 10.75 2.86
CA PHE A 670 11.28 10.84 3.57
C PHE A 670 10.67 12.23 3.49
N LEU A 671 11.46 13.28 3.74
CA LEU A 671 10.98 14.66 3.66
C LEU A 671 10.46 14.97 2.25
N LEU A 672 11.27 14.72 1.22
CA LEU A 672 10.89 14.99 -0.17
C LEU A 672 9.67 14.20 -0.61
N HIS A 673 9.57 12.94 -0.20
CA HIS A 673 8.40 12.10 -0.49
C HIS A 673 7.15 12.58 0.24
N ALA A 674 7.27 12.94 1.52
CA ALA A 674 6.18 13.52 2.31
C ALA A 674 5.61 14.81 1.68
N ALA A 675 6.44 15.55 0.94
CA ALA A 675 6.01 16.76 0.25
C ALA A 675 5.18 16.51 -1.02
N VAL A 676 5.23 15.31 -1.61
CA VAL A 676 4.58 15.05 -2.91
C VAL A 676 3.62 13.87 -2.92
N TYR A 677 3.70 12.96 -1.95
CA TYR A 677 2.72 11.88 -1.84
C TYR A 677 1.32 12.45 -1.55
N GLU A 678 0.30 11.77 -2.05
CA GLU A 678 -1.08 12.11 -1.76
C GLU A 678 -1.66 11.03 -0.83
N PRO A 679 -1.95 11.35 0.45
CA PRO A 679 -2.50 10.41 1.39
C PRO A 679 -3.91 9.97 0.97
N VAL A 680 -4.20 8.68 1.12
CA VAL A 680 -5.48 8.07 0.74
C VAL A 680 -6.49 8.17 1.88
N LEU A 681 -6.02 8.00 3.12
CA LEU A 681 -6.80 8.13 4.35
C LEU A 681 -6.45 9.44 5.07
N PRO A 682 -7.37 10.04 5.83
CA PRO A 682 -7.08 11.20 6.68
C PRO A 682 -5.93 10.95 7.68
N THR A 683 -5.83 9.72 8.19
CA THR A 683 -4.81 9.26 9.15
C THR A 683 -3.41 9.10 8.54
N ASP A 684 -3.28 9.11 7.21
CA ASP A 684 -2.00 8.96 6.51
C ASP A 684 -1.16 10.23 6.52
N ARG A 685 -1.37 11.09 7.51
CA ARG A 685 -0.78 12.42 7.62
C ARG A 685 0.06 12.57 8.87
N ILE A 686 -0.01 11.64 9.81
CA ILE A 686 0.94 11.51 10.90
C ILE A 686 1.51 10.10 10.78
N LEU A 687 2.75 10.00 10.32
CA LEU A 687 3.33 8.72 9.92
C LEU A 687 4.64 8.47 10.64
N THR A 688 4.83 7.23 11.11
CA THR A 688 6.11 6.81 11.64
C THR A 688 6.98 6.25 10.53
N MET A 689 8.17 6.83 10.34
CA MET A 689 9.04 6.52 9.20
C MET A 689 9.81 5.22 9.40
N PRO A 690 10.04 4.46 8.33
CA PRO A 690 10.76 3.19 8.41
C PRO A 690 12.24 3.37 8.75
N GLY A 691 12.82 2.35 9.37
CA GLY A 691 14.24 2.31 9.73
C GLY A 691 14.73 0.89 9.94
N LEU A 692 16.05 0.73 10.02
CA LEU A 692 16.70 -0.54 10.31
C LEU A 692 16.64 -0.81 11.81
N LEU A 693 15.93 -1.88 12.19
CA LEU A 693 15.89 -2.37 13.56
C LEU A 693 17.07 -3.33 13.78
N LEU A 694 17.99 -2.94 14.65
CA LEU A 694 19.22 -3.69 14.91
C LEU A 694 19.49 -3.81 16.40
N THR A 695 20.06 -4.92 16.81
CA THR A 695 20.71 -5.03 18.12
C THR A 695 22.03 -4.28 18.12
N VAL A 696 22.45 -3.79 19.29
CA VAL A 696 23.80 -3.26 19.52
C VAL A 696 24.87 -4.21 18.99
N ARG A 697 24.72 -5.51 19.25
CA ARG A 697 25.64 -6.54 18.75
C ARG A 697 25.73 -6.57 17.22
N GLU A 698 24.60 -6.51 16.52
CA GLU A 698 24.59 -6.49 15.05
C GLU A 698 25.23 -5.21 14.51
N MET A 699 25.04 -4.07 15.20
CA MET A 699 25.69 -2.82 14.83
C MET A 699 27.21 -2.91 14.92
N ILE A 700 27.73 -3.39 16.05
CA ILE A 700 29.18 -3.54 16.27
C ILE A 700 29.79 -4.58 15.32
N SER A 701 29.13 -5.71 15.10
CA SER A 701 29.56 -6.75 14.15
C SER A 701 29.64 -6.21 12.71
N THR A 702 28.64 -5.42 12.30
CA THR A 702 28.65 -4.79 10.97
C THR A 702 29.76 -3.75 10.86
N LEU A 703 29.99 -2.96 11.92
CA LEU A 703 31.10 -2.01 12.00
C LEU A 703 32.45 -2.72 11.85
N GLU A 704 32.66 -3.85 12.53
CA GLU A 704 33.90 -4.64 12.42
C GLU A 704 34.14 -5.12 10.99
N ARG A 705 33.08 -5.60 10.32
CA ARG A 705 33.17 -6.10 8.95
C ARG A 705 33.53 -5.02 7.95
N VAL A 706 33.01 -3.80 8.12
CA VAL A 706 33.25 -2.68 7.18
C VAL A 706 34.54 -1.93 7.50
N ALA A 707 34.81 -1.68 8.78
CA ALA A 707 35.89 -0.80 9.25
C ALA A 707 37.13 -1.55 9.74
N GLY A 708 37.00 -2.85 10.01
CA GLY A 708 38.05 -3.69 10.58
C GLY A 708 38.05 -3.75 12.10
N ARG A 709 38.73 -4.78 12.61
CA ARG A 709 38.80 -5.09 14.05
C ARG A 709 39.51 -4.03 14.87
N GLU A 710 40.48 -3.31 14.29
CA GLU A 710 41.21 -2.23 14.97
C GLU A 710 40.30 -1.06 15.34
N VAL A 711 39.33 -0.74 14.47
CA VAL A 711 38.31 0.28 14.73
C VAL A 711 37.42 -0.14 15.88
N VAL A 712 36.86 -1.36 15.84
CA VAL A 712 35.93 -1.83 16.87
C VAL A 712 36.59 -1.98 18.26
N GLN A 713 37.91 -2.16 18.33
CA GLN A 713 38.65 -2.14 19.61
C GLN A 713 38.60 -0.80 20.34
N LEU A 714 38.11 0.28 19.74
CA LEU A 714 37.91 1.57 20.39
C LEU A 714 36.48 1.74 20.95
N VAL A 715 35.59 0.76 20.74
CA VAL A 715 34.27 0.73 21.36
C VAL A 715 34.39 0.20 22.79
N ARG A 716 33.76 0.89 23.75
CA ARG A 716 33.72 0.52 25.17
C ARG A 716 32.27 0.36 25.59
N TYR A 717 31.96 -0.69 26.33
CA TYR A 717 30.65 -0.81 26.98
C TYR A 717 30.72 -0.15 28.36
N ALA A 718 29.73 0.66 28.70
CA ALA A 718 29.69 1.32 30.01
C ALA A 718 29.63 0.29 31.15
N SER A 719 30.50 0.43 32.14
CA SER A 719 30.60 -0.52 33.28
C SER A 719 29.40 -0.44 34.24
N ASN A 720 28.65 0.67 34.18
CA ASN A 720 27.39 0.88 34.88
C ASN A 720 26.30 1.03 33.83
N SER A 721 25.81 -0.09 33.27
CA SER A 721 24.68 -0.03 32.34
C SER A 721 23.50 0.65 33.04
N VAL A 722 23.12 1.83 32.58
CA VAL A 722 21.94 2.55 33.09
C VAL A 722 20.72 1.92 32.41
N ASP A 723 20.48 0.63 32.72
CA ASP A 723 19.40 -0.17 32.14
C ASP A 723 17.99 0.26 32.62
N GLY A 724 17.90 1.22 33.54
CA GLY A 724 16.62 1.66 34.12
C GLY A 724 16.00 2.90 33.47
N GLU A 725 16.76 4.00 33.38
CA GLU A 725 16.19 5.33 33.07
C GLU A 725 16.30 5.71 31.59
N TYR A 726 17.32 5.24 30.88
CA TYR A 726 17.50 5.51 29.44
C TYR A 726 16.98 4.39 28.54
N ALA A 727 17.03 3.13 28.99
CA ALA A 727 16.45 2.01 28.27
C ALA A 727 14.90 2.09 28.18
N SER A 728 14.25 2.69 29.19
CA SER A 728 12.82 3.04 29.15
C SER A 728 12.53 4.23 28.24
N LYS A 729 13.48 5.15 28.03
CA LYS A 729 13.36 6.23 27.03
C LYS A 729 13.56 5.76 25.58
N LEU A 730 14.14 4.58 25.36
CA LEU A 730 14.12 3.90 24.07
C LEU A 730 12.77 3.20 23.85
N SER A 731 11.75 4.00 23.52
CA SER A 731 10.49 3.53 22.91
C SER A 731 10.70 2.89 21.52
N ALA A 732 11.89 3.03 20.92
CA ALA A 732 12.22 2.61 19.56
C ALA A 732 12.63 1.12 19.42
N GLN A 733 12.13 0.23 20.28
CA GLN A 733 12.48 -1.19 20.27
C GLN A 733 11.76 -1.99 19.18
N ARG A 734 10.63 -1.48 18.68
CA ARG A 734 9.93 -2.01 17.51
C ARG A 734 8.94 -0.96 17.03
N ILE A 735 9.20 -0.39 15.87
CA ILE A 735 8.35 0.65 15.29
C ILE A 735 7.54 0.00 14.16
N GLU A 736 6.22 -0.02 14.31
CA GLU A 736 5.32 -0.40 13.22
C GLU A 736 5.34 0.71 12.17
N THR A 737 5.90 0.41 11.00
CA THR A 737 6.11 1.37 9.90
C THR A 737 5.52 0.86 8.59
N GLU A 738 4.71 -0.20 8.66
CA GLU A 738 4.01 -0.79 7.50
C GLU A 738 3.29 0.30 6.71
N ARG A 739 2.50 1.16 7.39
CA ARG A 739 1.79 2.24 6.71
C ARG A 739 2.69 3.24 5.97
N ALA A 740 3.88 3.52 6.49
CA ALA A 740 4.83 4.39 5.78
C ALA A 740 5.42 3.68 4.55
N HIS A 741 5.73 2.38 4.64
CA HIS A 741 6.15 1.59 3.48
C HIS A 741 5.06 1.54 2.40
N GLU A 742 3.81 1.35 2.78
CA GLU A 742 2.66 1.36 1.89
C GLU A 742 2.51 2.67 1.11
N LEU A 743 2.80 3.80 1.77
CA LEU A 743 2.70 5.12 1.19
C LEU A 743 3.93 5.48 0.33
N GLY A 744 4.89 4.57 0.17
CA GLY A 744 6.06 4.73 -0.69
C GLY A 744 7.32 5.23 0.02
N PHE A 745 7.31 5.39 1.34
CA PHE A 745 8.51 5.71 2.11
C PHE A 745 9.46 4.50 2.12
N ARG A 746 10.76 4.74 1.95
CA ARG A 746 11.80 3.68 1.85
C ARG A 746 13.01 4.03 2.70
N SER A 747 13.37 3.14 3.62
CA SER A 747 14.57 3.25 4.45
C SER A 747 15.81 2.70 3.72
N ASP A 748 16.94 2.71 4.40
CA ASP A 748 18.16 2.06 3.95
C ASP A 748 18.00 0.55 3.80
N GLU A 749 18.83 -0.05 2.95
CA GLU A 749 18.83 -1.50 2.68
C GLU A 749 19.53 -2.28 3.80
N SER A 750 20.60 -1.70 4.36
CA SER A 750 21.41 -2.33 5.42
C SER A 750 22.29 -1.31 6.15
N LEU A 751 22.73 -1.61 7.36
CA LEU A 751 23.69 -0.76 8.08
C LEU A 751 25.03 -0.68 7.35
N GLU A 752 25.43 -1.74 6.66
CA GLU A 752 26.62 -1.73 5.80
C GLU A 752 26.52 -0.66 4.72
N SER A 753 25.36 -0.51 4.06
CA SER A 753 25.17 0.54 3.06
C SER A 753 25.33 1.94 3.66
N ILE A 754 24.84 2.15 4.89
CA ILE A 754 24.99 3.41 5.63
C ILE A 754 26.46 3.69 5.95
N LEU A 755 27.19 2.67 6.45
CA LEU A 755 28.60 2.79 6.81
C LEU A 755 29.48 3.05 5.58
N ILE A 756 29.24 2.34 4.48
CA ILE A 756 29.96 2.56 3.22
C ILE A 756 29.69 3.97 2.68
N GLN A 757 28.44 4.43 2.73
CA GLN A 757 28.11 5.80 2.34
C GLN A 757 28.88 6.82 3.19
N TYR A 758 28.84 6.67 4.51
CA TYR A 758 29.55 7.55 5.43
C TYR A 758 31.07 7.55 5.17
N ALA A 759 31.66 6.38 5.00
CA ALA A 759 33.08 6.23 4.68
C ALA A 759 33.47 6.92 3.38
N ASN A 760 32.62 6.85 2.36
CA ASN A 760 32.86 7.54 1.08
C ASN A 760 32.76 9.07 1.23
N GLU A 761 31.79 9.56 2.00
CA GLU A 761 31.60 10.99 2.28
C GLU A 761 32.79 11.59 3.05
N GLU A 762 33.37 10.83 3.98
CA GLU A 762 34.50 11.27 4.83
C GLU A 762 35.89 10.79 4.32
N HIS A 763 35.93 10.11 3.17
CA HIS A 763 37.14 9.55 2.58
C HIS A 763 37.92 8.58 3.50
N LEU A 764 37.19 7.74 4.22
CA LEU A 764 37.72 6.80 5.18
C LEU A 764 37.95 5.39 4.57
N PRO A 765 38.89 4.58 5.10
CA PRO A 765 39.21 3.26 4.55
C PRO A 765 38.11 2.22 4.82
N ILE A 766 37.79 1.42 3.81
CA ILE A 766 36.82 0.30 3.90
C ILE A 766 37.57 -1.03 3.73
N MET A 767 37.26 -2.03 4.56
CA MET A 767 37.78 -3.40 4.40
C MET A 767 37.13 -4.07 3.19
N SER A 768 37.89 -4.30 2.12
CA SER A 768 37.41 -5.07 0.96
C SER A 768 37.26 -6.55 1.33
N ASN A 769 36.11 -7.16 1.07
CA ASN A 769 35.94 -8.63 1.11
C ASN A 769 36.97 -9.29 0.17
N LYS A 770 38.10 -9.74 0.73
CA LYS A 770 38.94 -10.78 0.14
C LYS A 770 38.52 -12.10 0.75
N GLU A 771 37.45 -12.71 0.22
CA GLU A 771 37.20 -14.15 0.38
C GLU A 771 36.72 -14.74 -0.97
N ASP A 772 37.67 -15.46 -1.59
CA ASP A 772 37.56 -16.62 -2.47
C ASP A 772 36.72 -16.59 -3.76
N VAL A 773 37.24 -15.88 -4.78
CA VAL A 773 37.11 -16.38 -6.16
C VAL A 773 38.19 -17.46 -6.36
N LEU A 774 37.77 -18.72 -6.33
CA LEU A 774 38.53 -19.82 -6.94
C LEU A 774 38.64 -19.52 -8.44
N VAL A 775 39.72 -18.85 -8.83
CA VAL A 775 40.20 -18.83 -10.21
C VAL A 775 40.79 -20.21 -10.46
N ILE A 776 40.04 -21.07 -11.16
CA ILE A 776 40.61 -22.25 -11.80
C ILE A 776 41.53 -21.71 -12.91
N ASP A 777 42.82 -21.78 -12.66
CA ASP A 777 43.87 -21.58 -13.67
C ASP A 777 43.75 -22.71 -14.70
N HIS A 778 43.43 -22.37 -15.95
CA HIS A 778 43.20 -23.34 -17.02
C HIS A 778 44.51 -23.86 -17.66
N ASP A 779 45.68 -23.54 -17.10
CA ASP A 779 46.99 -23.92 -17.66
C ASP A 779 47.97 -24.59 -16.66
N LYS A 780 47.49 -25.39 -15.69
CA LYS A 780 48.31 -26.39 -14.98
C LYS A 780 47.60 -27.70 -14.64
#